data_AF-A0A1F2ZZA6-F1
#
_entry.id   AF-A0A1F2ZZA6-F1
#
_cell.length_a   1.000
_cell.length_b   1.000
_cell.length_c   1.000
_cell.angle_alpha   90.00
_cell.angle_beta   90.00
_cell.angle_gamma   90.00
#
_symmetry.space_group_name_H-M   'P 1'
#
loop_
_entity.id
_entity.type
_entity.pdbx_description
1 polymer ?
#
loop_
_entity_poly.entity_id
_entity_poly.type
_entity_poly.pdbx_seq_one_letter_code
_entity_poly.pdbx_strand_id
1 'polypeptide(L)'
;MAARLFAILTLLGAIAVLVTGVLGYVRAHDALEQAIYHQLTTAREIKARQVETYFRTIHAELRLLATSKMVVESTREFRVAFDELDREPLADGMRQKVSDWYGIHFLPEISRVLGTSPPLDEYLPVGSAATYLQYHYIATNPHTVARRRLVDDAGDGSRYSKLHAVYHPLMRAAAATVGFDDFMIADAKSGRLIYTVDKEVDFAASTHRGPYRTSNVAAAVARCAGSADRSAVCLEDFAHFAPASGEPTAFMAAPVIDEGVVIGVLIAQVSDAEIDRVVTGDRRWRHEGFGATGEAYLVGPDHLLRSGPRAFYENRERYFADLKANGAPESEIAAIRRFGTPVLIQRIDTKASQSALAGTEGTGEIIGYRGVPTLASWGPLAIPGVKWALIAKIDSAEAFVPIYRLRRDLAIVGGLALLVVIATGGWLSRALLGPLRELTAGVKRFAAGNYDAKVTVRTSDEIGQLCLAFNGMVDELREKSAVIESKNRENEELLLNVLPAPIANRLRGGEQRIADGFAEVTVAFADLVGFTALSSEMPPQEVVTLLNGLFTRFDEAAHDLGIEKIKTVGDAYMAVCGLPVPVANHAERMVRMAIRMVHITREHALEHRVSMKLRVGINSGPVVAGVIGKSKYIYDLWGDTVNLASRMESGGIPDSIQVTRPVYEKLQGLFAFEARGSIEVKGKGSVEAWLLRL
;
A
#
# COMPACT_ATOMS: atom_id res chain seq x y z
N MET A 1 26.27 4.28 -1.09
CA MET A 1 25.52 3.30 -1.89
C MET A 1 24.17 2.92 -1.27
N ALA A 2 24.09 2.51 0.00
CA ALA A 2 22.83 2.09 0.63
C ALA A 2 21.65 3.08 0.52
N ALA A 3 21.87 4.39 0.68
CA ALA A 3 20.79 5.39 0.51
C ALA A 3 20.21 5.45 -0.90
N ARG A 4 21.02 5.17 -1.93
CA ARG A 4 20.55 5.09 -3.33
C ARG A 4 19.71 3.84 -3.55
N LEU A 5 20.09 2.71 -2.94
CA LEU A 5 19.33 1.46 -3.02
C LEU A 5 17.92 1.60 -2.44
N PHE A 6 17.78 2.21 -1.25
CA PHE A 6 16.46 2.45 -0.64
C PHE A 6 15.60 3.43 -1.44
N ALA A 7 16.21 4.47 -2.03
CA ALA A 7 15.49 5.38 -2.92
C ALA A 7 14.95 4.65 -4.15
N ILE A 8 15.75 3.75 -4.74
CA ILE A 8 15.34 2.92 -5.88
C ILE A 8 14.20 1.98 -5.48
N LEU A 9 14.28 1.30 -4.33
CA LEU A 9 13.21 0.41 -3.85
C LEU A 9 11.90 1.16 -3.59
N THR A 10 11.98 2.36 -3.00
CA THR A 10 10.80 3.22 -2.77
C THR A 10 10.19 3.67 -4.10
N LEU A 11 11.02 4.04 -5.07
CA LEU A 11 10.59 4.42 -6.41
C LEU A 11 9.91 3.24 -7.14
N LEU A 12 10.47 2.03 -7.05
CA LEU A 12 9.88 0.82 -7.62
C LEU A 12 8.51 0.53 -7.01
N GLY A 13 8.36 0.66 -5.69
CA GLY A 13 7.08 0.52 -5.01
C GLY A 13 6.06 1.56 -5.48
N ALA A 14 6.47 2.82 -5.64
CA ALA A 14 5.62 3.89 -6.16
C ALA A 14 5.16 3.63 -7.59
N ILE A 15 6.07 3.18 -8.47
CA ILE A 15 5.75 2.81 -9.85
C ILE A 15 4.77 1.63 -9.87
N ALA A 16 4.98 0.61 -9.04
CA ALA A 16 4.07 -0.54 -8.97
C ALA A 16 2.65 -0.11 -8.59
N VAL A 17 2.49 0.74 -7.56
CA VAL A 17 1.17 1.28 -7.15
C VAL A 17 0.52 2.07 -8.29
N LEU A 18 1.29 2.93 -8.98
CA LEU A 18 0.79 3.70 -10.11
C LEU A 18 0.33 2.81 -11.26
N VAL A 19 1.17 1.85 -11.68
CA VAL A 19 0.90 0.94 -12.79
C VAL A 19 -0.33 0.08 -12.47
N THR A 20 -0.40 -0.53 -11.29
CA THR A 20 -1.56 -1.32 -10.86
C THR A 20 -2.83 -0.47 -10.77
N GLY A 21 -2.74 0.76 -10.26
CA GLY A 21 -3.88 1.69 -10.19
C GLY A 21 -4.41 2.07 -11.58
N VAL A 22 -3.52 2.39 -12.53
CA VAL A 22 -3.90 2.73 -13.90
C VAL A 22 -4.49 1.52 -14.64
N LEU A 23 -3.84 0.35 -14.57
CA LEU A 23 -4.35 -0.89 -15.18
C LEU A 23 -5.70 -1.30 -14.59
N GLY A 24 -5.85 -1.19 -13.27
CA GLY A 24 -7.09 -1.47 -12.57
C GLY A 24 -8.21 -0.53 -13.02
N TYR A 25 -7.92 0.76 -13.17
CA TYR A 25 -8.87 1.75 -13.67
C TYR A 25 -9.32 1.46 -15.10
N VAL A 26 -8.38 1.20 -16.03
CA VAL A 26 -8.70 0.90 -17.43
C VAL A 26 -9.56 -0.36 -17.54
N ARG A 27 -9.16 -1.45 -16.88
CA ARG A 27 -9.94 -2.70 -16.91
C ARG A 27 -11.33 -2.54 -16.31
N ALA A 28 -11.46 -1.80 -15.22
CA ALA A 28 -12.75 -1.54 -14.60
C ALA A 28 -13.63 -0.63 -15.45
N HIS A 29 -13.04 0.33 -16.16
CA HIS A 29 -13.76 1.18 -17.09
C HIS A 29 -14.37 0.36 -18.23
N ASP A 30 -13.55 -0.42 -18.93
CA ASP A 30 -14.00 -1.26 -20.05
C ASP A 30 -15.06 -2.28 -19.61
N ALA A 31 -14.87 -2.92 -18.44
CA ALA A 31 -15.82 -3.89 -17.91
C ALA A 31 -17.16 -3.24 -17.53
N LEU A 32 -17.14 -2.05 -16.93
CA LEU A 32 -18.37 -1.34 -16.57
C LEU A 32 -19.10 -0.82 -17.81
N GLU A 33 -18.37 -0.30 -18.79
CA GLU A 33 -18.94 0.15 -20.06
C GLU A 33 -19.64 -1.02 -20.78
N GLN A 34 -18.99 -2.18 -20.88
CA GLN A 34 -19.59 -3.39 -21.42
C GLN A 34 -20.83 -3.84 -20.63
N ALA A 35 -20.79 -3.77 -19.29
CA ALA A 35 -21.94 -4.10 -18.46
C ALA A 35 -23.13 -3.16 -18.71
N ILE A 36 -22.88 -1.86 -18.90
CA ILE A 36 -23.92 -0.88 -19.23
C ILE A 36 -24.50 -1.15 -20.62
N TYR A 37 -23.67 -1.41 -21.63
CA TYR A 37 -24.17 -1.79 -22.96
C TYR A 37 -25.01 -3.07 -22.92
N HIS A 38 -24.59 -4.07 -22.12
CA HIS A 38 -25.36 -5.30 -21.97
C HIS A 38 -26.72 -5.05 -21.27
N GLN A 39 -26.75 -4.20 -20.25
CA GLN A 39 -27.99 -3.78 -19.59
C GLN A 39 -28.91 -3.03 -20.57
N LEU A 40 -28.38 -2.08 -21.34
CA LEU A 40 -29.16 -1.33 -22.34
C LEU A 40 -29.70 -2.24 -23.43
N THR A 41 -28.89 -3.18 -23.93
CA THR A 41 -29.34 -4.17 -24.92
C THR A 41 -30.41 -5.09 -24.35
N THR A 42 -30.25 -5.55 -23.12
CA THR A 42 -31.28 -6.36 -22.44
C THR A 42 -32.59 -5.58 -22.30
N ALA A 43 -32.52 -4.32 -21.86
CA ALA A 43 -33.70 -3.46 -21.74
C ALA A 43 -34.35 -3.21 -23.11
N ARG A 44 -33.55 -2.94 -24.15
CA ARG A 44 -34.02 -2.79 -25.53
C ARG A 44 -34.71 -4.05 -26.03
N GLU A 45 -34.10 -5.23 -25.87
CA GLU A 45 -34.68 -6.50 -26.35
C GLU A 45 -35.98 -6.85 -25.63
N ILE A 46 -36.07 -6.57 -24.32
CA ILE A 46 -37.31 -6.73 -23.55
C ILE A 46 -38.39 -5.81 -24.13
N LYS A 47 -38.07 -4.53 -24.35
CA LYS A 47 -39.00 -3.57 -24.94
C LYS A 47 -39.39 -3.92 -26.37
N ALA A 48 -38.45 -4.36 -27.19
CA ALA A 48 -38.71 -4.83 -28.55
C ALA A 48 -39.71 -5.98 -28.53
N ARG A 49 -39.47 -6.99 -27.70
CA ARG A 49 -40.36 -8.13 -27.55
C ARG A 49 -41.74 -7.73 -27.05
N GLN A 50 -41.85 -6.80 -26.10
CA GLN A 50 -43.14 -6.29 -25.62
C GLN A 50 -43.94 -5.61 -26.73
N VAL A 51 -43.30 -4.73 -27.52
CA VAL A 51 -43.95 -4.05 -28.65
C VAL A 51 -44.33 -5.05 -29.74
N GLU A 52 -43.44 -5.96 -30.14
CA GLU A 52 -43.71 -6.99 -31.14
C GLU A 52 -44.81 -7.96 -30.71
N THR A 53 -44.86 -8.34 -29.43
CA THR A 53 -45.94 -9.15 -28.86
C THR A 53 -47.25 -8.40 -28.87
N TYR A 54 -47.28 -7.11 -28.50
CA TYR A 54 -48.48 -6.28 -28.58
C TYR A 54 -49.06 -6.29 -30.01
N PHE A 55 -48.25 -6.00 -31.02
CA PHE A 55 -48.69 -6.01 -32.42
C PHE A 55 -49.15 -7.39 -32.88
N ARG A 56 -48.48 -8.46 -32.45
CA ARG A 56 -48.88 -9.84 -32.78
C ARG A 56 -50.22 -10.23 -32.18
N THR A 57 -50.49 -9.79 -30.94
CA THR A 57 -51.76 -10.03 -30.25
C THR A 57 -52.91 -9.31 -30.97
N ILE A 58 -52.80 -8.00 -31.17
CA ILE A 58 -53.88 -7.23 -31.82
C ILE A 58 -54.10 -7.67 -33.28
N HIS A 59 -53.04 -8.14 -33.97
CA HIS A 59 -53.16 -8.72 -35.31
C HIS A 59 -53.97 -10.02 -35.28
N ALA A 60 -53.70 -10.92 -34.33
CA ALA A 60 -54.45 -12.17 -34.18
C ALA A 60 -55.91 -11.92 -33.79
N GLU A 61 -56.16 -10.95 -32.90
CA GLU A 61 -57.51 -10.59 -32.45
C GLU A 61 -58.33 -9.93 -33.56
N LEU A 62 -57.76 -8.98 -34.31
CA LEU A 62 -58.43 -8.36 -35.45
C LEU A 62 -58.79 -9.39 -36.53
N ARG A 63 -57.86 -10.31 -36.84
CA ARG A 63 -58.10 -11.41 -37.77
C ARG A 63 -59.25 -12.30 -37.31
N LEU A 64 -59.26 -12.67 -36.03
CA LEU A 64 -60.34 -13.49 -35.45
C LEU A 64 -61.68 -12.78 -35.59
N LEU A 65 -61.74 -11.48 -35.23
CA LEU A 65 -62.94 -10.66 -35.34
C LEU A 65 -63.43 -10.55 -36.80
N ALA A 66 -62.54 -10.29 -37.76
CA ALA A 66 -62.88 -10.18 -39.18
C ALA A 66 -63.52 -11.46 -39.75
N THR A 67 -63.14 -12.62 -39.22
CA THR A 67 -63.70 -13.93 -39.60
C THR A 67 -64.92 -14.34 -38.78
N SER A 68 -65.31 -13.56 -37.77
CA SER A 68 -66.46 -13.87 -36.93
C SER A 68 -67.77 -13.71 -37.70
N LYS A 69 -68.74 -14.57 -37.40
CA LYS A 69 -70.08 -14.50 -37.99
C LYS A 69 -70.75 -13.14 -37.76
N MET A 70 -70.53 -12.56 -36.58
CA MET A 70 -71.02 -11.22 -36.23
C MET A 70 -70.54 -10.15 -37.22
N VAL A 71 -69.23 -10.06 -37.49
CA VAL A 71 -68.67 -9.06 -38.40
C VAL A 71 -69.08 -9.33 -39.85
N VAL A 72 -69.12 -10.59 -40.28
CA VAL A 72 -69.53 -10.96 -41.64
C VAL A 72 -71.00 -10.58 -41.90
N GLU A 73 -71.90 -10.93 -40.98
CA GLU A 73 -73.33 -10.59 -41.10
C GLU A 73 -73.56 -9.09 -41.00
N SER A 74 -72.97 -8.41 -40.01
CA SER A 74 -73.11 -6.96 -39.87
C SER A 74 -72.60 -6.21 -41.10
N THR A 75 -71.47 -6.63 -41.68
CA THR A 75 -70.93 -6.03 -42.90
C THR A 75 -71.92 -6.15 -44.06
N ARG A 76 -72.54 -7.32 -44.24
CA ARG A 76 -73.54 -7.54 -45.29
C ARG A 76 -74.77 -6.67 -45.06
N GLU A 77 -75.31 -6.66 -43.85
CA GLU A 77 -76.57 -5.99 -43.54
C GLU A 77 -76.44 -4.47 -43.52
N PHE A 78 -75.36 -3.94 -42.93
CA PHE A 78 -75.07 -2.49 -42.99
C PHE A 78 -74.87 -2.01 -44.42
N ARG A 79 -74.21 -2.79 -45.29
CA ARG A 79 -74.05 -2.42 -46.70
C ARG A 79 -75.40 -2.25 -47.40
N VAL A 80 -76.34 -3.18 -47.18
CA VAL A 80 -77.69 -3.09 -47.76
C VAL A 80 -78.46 -1.90 -47.21
N ALA A 81 -78.44 -1.69 -45.88
CA ALA A 81 -79.12 -0.57 -45.25
C ALA A 81 -78.52 0.80 -45.67
N PHE A 82 -77.21 0.86 -45.87
CA PHE A 82 -76.53 2.05 -46.38
C PHE A 82 -76.96 2.37 -47.81
N ASP A 83 -77.01 1.35 -48.68
CA ASP A 83 -77.47 1.49 -50.07
C ASP A 83 -78.95 1.90 -50.17
N GLU A 84 -79.79 1.49 -49.22
CA GLU A 84 -81.19 1.95 -49.10
C GLU A 84 -81.22 3.47 -48.80
N LEU A 85 -80.51 3.92 -47.77
CA LEU A 85 -80.41 5.33 -47.39
C LEU A 85 -79.81 6.22 -48.49
N ASP A 86 -78.89 5.69 -49.31
CA ASP A 86 -78.25 6.48 -50.38
C ASP A 86 -79.22 6.76 -51.55
N ARG A 87 -80.28 5.94 -51.69
CA ARG A 87 -81.34 6.11 -52.70
C ARG A 87 -82.49 6.99 -52.22
N GLU A 88 -82.66 7.13 -50.91
CA GLU A 88 -83.72 7.96 -50.34
C GLU A 88 -83.37 9.46 -50.41
N PRO A 89 -84.34 10.33 -50.72
CA PRO A 89 -84.11 11.77 -50.67
C PRO A 89 -83.95 12.23 -49.21
N LEU A 90 -82.96 13.10 -48.98
CA LEU A 90 -82.76 13.72 -47.67
C LEU A 90 -83.93 14.63 -47.32
N ALA A 91 -84.36 14.59 -46.06
CA ALA A 91 -85.35 15.54 -45.55
C ALA A 91 -84.77 16.96 -45.52
N ASP A 92 -85.67 17.95 -45.67
CA ASP A 92 -85.29 19.36 -45.70
C ASP A 92 -84.53 19.78 -44.44
N GLY A 93 -83.43 20.52 -44.63
CA GLY A 93 -82.61 21.07 -43.54
C GLY A 93 -81.57 20.12 -42.94
N MET A 94 -81.58 18.80 -43.24
CA MET A 94 -80.56 17.86 -42.73
C MET A 94 -79.14 18.27 -43.15
N ARG A 95 -78.93 18.59 -44.44
CA ARG A 95 -77.63 19.06 -44.95
C ARG A 95 -77.14 20.30 -44.21
N GLN A 96 -78.03 21.26 -43.97
CA GLN A 96 -77.70 22.50 -43.29
C GLN A 96 -77.25 22.23 -41.85
N LYS A 97 -77.99 21.39 -41.10
CA LYS A 97 -77.63 21.06 -39.71
C LYS A 97 -76.28 20.33 -39.60
N VAL A 98 -75.97 19.44 -40.54
CA VAL A 98 -74.64 18.79 -40.60
C VAL A 98 -73.57 19.84 -40.93
N SER A 99 -73.81 20.70 -41.91
CA SER A 99 -72.89 21.79 -42.27
C SER A 99 -72.62 22.74 -41.09
N ASP A 100 -73.66 23.14 -40.37
CA ASP A 100 -73.57 23.99 -39.19
C ASP A 100 -72.77 23.30 -38.09
N TRP A 101 -73.00 22.01 -37.86
CA TRP A 101 -72.24 21.24 -36.87
C TRP A 101 -70.75 21.19 -37.21
N TYR A 102 -70.38 20.93 -38.47
CA TYR A 102 -68.98 20.97 -38.89
C TYR A 102 -68.35 22.34 -38.69
N GLY A 103 -69.06 23.42 -39.04
CA GLY A 103 -68.58 24.79 -38.86
C GLY A 103 -68.38 25.20 -37.40
N ILE A 104 -69.23 24.70 -36.49
CA ILE A 104 -69.19 25.05 -35.06
C ILE A 104 -68.23 24.15 -34.27
N HIS A 105 -68.19 22.85 -34.55
CA HIS A 105 -67.52 21.87 -33.70
C HIS A 105 -66.23 21.31 -34.31
N PHE A 106 -66.20 21.03 -35.61
CA PHE A 106 -65.06 20.35 -36.24
C PHE A 106 -64.02 21.31 -36.83
N LEU A 107 -64.48 22.30 -37.60
CA LEU A 107 -63.60 23.20 -38.34
C LEU A 107 -62.71 24.08 -37.43
N PRO A 108 -63.18 24.61 -36.28
CA PRO A 108 -62.32 25.36 -35.37
C PRO A 108 -61.19 24.49 -34.79
N GLU A 109 -61.48 23.24 -34.49
CA GLU A 109 -60.51 22.30 -33.95
C GLU A 109 -59.45 21.92 -34.99
N ILE A 110 -59.86 21.54 -36.20
CA ILE A 110 -58.93 21.28 -37.29
C ILE A 110 -58.14 22.51 -37.68
N SER A 111 -58.74 23.71 -37.65
CA SER A 111 -58.02 24.95 -37.94
C SER A 111 -56.92 25.21 -36.92
N ARG A 112 -57.20 24.95 -35.64
CA ARG A 112 -56.20 25.02 -34.56
C ARG A 112 -55.06 24.04 -34.81
N VAL A 113 -55.35 22.85 -35.29
CA VAL A 113 -54.39 21.74 -35.47
C VAL A 113 -53.54 21.91 -36.72
N LEU A 114 -54.12 22.31 -37.85
CA LEU A 114 -53.39 22.59 -39.10
C LEU A 114 -52.65 23.93 -39.04
N GLY A 115 -53.17 24.90 -38.28
CA GLY A 115 -52.71 26.28 -38.30
C GLY A 115 -53.17 27.05 -39.54
N THR A 116 -54.12 26.50 -40.29
CA THR A 116 -54.77 27.09 -41.45
C THR A 116 -56.27 26.86 -41.33
N SER A 117 -57.11 27.70 -41.94
CA SER A 117 -58.56 27.47 -41.99
C SER A 117 -58.93 26.86 -43.33
N PRO A 118 -59.06 25.53 -43.42
CA PRO A 118 -59.42 24.91 -44.68
C PRO A 118 -60.90 25.17 -44.99
N PRO A 119 -61.31 25.08 -46.26
CA PRO A 119 -62.68 25.38 -46.65
C PRO A 119 -63.63 24.24 -46.21
N LEU A 120 -64.82 24.61 -45.71
CA LEU A 120 -65.77 23.68 -45.09
C LEU A 120 -66.24 22.59 -46.05
N ASP A 121 -66.48 22.94 -47.31
CA ASP A 121 -66.99 22.06 -48.36
C ASP A 121 -66.04 20.88 -48.68
N GLU A 122 -64.75 21.01 -48.39
CA GLU A 122 -63.79 19.91 -48.55
C GLU A 122 -64.01 18.78 -47.54
N TYR A 123 -64.64 19.06 -46.39
CA TYR A 123 -64.84 18.08 -45.30
C TYR A 123 -66.26 17.53 -45.19
N LEU A 124 -67.23 18.14 -45.87
CA LEU A 124 -68.63 17.73 -45.77
C LEU A 124 -68.85 16.30 -46.33
N PRO A 125 -69.78 15.53 -45.73
CA PRO A 125 -70.09 14.19 -46.21
C PRO A 125 -70.64 14.21 -47.65
N VAL A 126 -70.21 13.24 -48.45
CA VAL A 126 -70.63 13.08 -49.84
C VAL A 126 -71.65 11.94 -49.96
N GLY A 127 -72.88 12.27 -50.36
CA GLY A 127 -73.97 11.31 -50.57
C GLY A 127 -75.13 11.49 -49.58
N SER A 128 -76.27 10.90 -49.91
CA SER A 128 -77.48 10.98 -49.07
C SER A 128 -77.28 10.17 -47.78
N ALA A 129 -76.80 8.93 -47.90
CA ALA A 129 -76.58 8.07 -46.73
C ALA A 129 -75.60 8.70 -45.73
N ALA A 130 -74.48 9.26 -46.22
CA ALA A 130 -73.48 9.87 -45.35
C ALA A 130 -74.03 11.08 -44.58
N THR A 131 -74.76 11.97 -45.27
CA THR A 131 -75.40 13.11 -44.61
C THR A 131 -76.46 12.66 -43.61
N TYR A 132 -77.29 11.67 -43.99
CA TYR A 132 -78.35 11.14 -43.14
C TYR A 132 -77.80 10.53 -41.85
N LEU A 133 -76.77 9.68 -41.96
CA LEU A 133 -76.17 9.00 -40.82
C LEU A 133 -75.42 9.99 -39.92
N GLN A 134 -74.64 10.92 -40.47
CA GLN A 134 -73.98 11.92 -39.64
C GLN A 134 -74.97 12.88 -38.98
N TYR A 135 -76.10 13.20 -39.62
CA TYR A 135 -77.16 13.97 -38.99
C TYR A 135 -77.68 13.28 -37.71
N HIS A 136 -78.04 12.00 -37.82
CA HIS A 136 -78.66 11.23 -36.73
C HIS A 136 -77.66 10.80 -35.64
N TYR A 137 -76.41 10.47 -35.99
CA TYR A 137 -75.43 9.92 -35.06
C TYR A 137 -74.36 10.91 -34.59
N ILE A 138 -74.21 12.07 -35.26
CA ILE A 138 -73.22 13.10 -34.90
C ILE A 138 -73.92 14.41 -34.55
N ALA A 139 -74.59 15.04 -35.52
CA ALA A 139 -75.10 16.41 -35.37
C ALA A 139 -76.25 16.52 -34.35
N THR A 140 -77.06 15.48 -34.20
CA THR A 140 -78.18 15.41 -33.24
C THR A 140 -77.93 14.44 -32.09
N ASN A 141 -76.70 13.97 -31.93
CA ASN A 141 -76.34 13.05 -30.85
C ASN A 141 -76.54 13.74 -29.49
N PRO A 142 -77.30 13.14 -28.55
CA PRO A 142 -77.55 13.73 -27.24
C PRO A 142 -76.32 13.69 -26.31
N HIS A 143 -75.29 12.91 -26.67
CA HIS A 143 -74.07 12.77 -25.90
C HIS A 143 -72.97 13.73 -26.35
N THR A 144 -72.06 14.05 -25.43
CA THR A 144 -70.82 14.77 -25.73
C THR A 144 -69.96 14.00 -26.75
N VAL A 145 -69.03 14.69 -27.42
CA VAL A 145 -68.07 14.10 -28.37
C VAL A 145 -67.47 12.77 -27.87
N ALA A 146 -66.84 12.76 -26.69
CA ALA A 146 -66.22 11.56 -26.10
C ALA A 146 -67.18 10.40 -25.73
N ARG A 147 -68.50 10.59 -25.89
CA ARG A 147 -69.55 9.64 -25.53
C ARG A 147 -70.56 9.40 -26.66
N ARG A 148 -70.29 9.88 -27.89
CA ARG A 148 -71.18 9.66 -29.05
C ARG A 148 -71.44 8.18 -29.32
N ARG A 149 -70.44 7.34 -29.09
CA ARG A 149 -70.50 5.87 -29.11
C ARG A 149 -71.50 5.22 -28.15
N LEU A 150 -72.24 5.97 -27.33
CA LEU A 150 -73.27 5.40 -26.45
C LEU A 150 -74.66 5.36 -27.10
N VAL A 151 -74.84 5.98 -28.27
CA VAL A 151 -76.09 5.87 -29.04
C VAL A 151 -76.16 4.51 -29.70
N ASP A 152 -77.02 3.63 -29.19
CA ASP A 152 -77.29 2.32 -29.79
C ASP A 152 -78.36 2.42 -30.89
N ASP A 153 -79.36 3.30 -30.75
CA ASP A 153 -80.41 3.57 -31.74
C ASP A 153 -80.64 5.08 -31.84
N ALA A 154 -80.64 5.63 -33.06
CA ALA A 154 -80.91 7.05 -33.30
C ALA A 154 -82.41 7.42 -33.27
N GLY A 155 -83.31 6.43 -33.24
CA GLY A 155 -84.76 6.64 -33.19
C GLY A 155 -85.37 7.16 -34.49
N ASP A 156 -84.67 7.01 -35.62
CA ASP A 156 -85.10 7.45 -36.95
C ASP A 156 -86.01 6.43 -37.67
N GLY A 157 -86.16 5.23 -37.11
CA GLY A 157 -86.94 4.12 -37.67
C GLY A 157 -86.29 3.41 -38.88
N SER A 158 -85.10 3.85 -39.30
CA SER A 158 -84.39 3.32 -40.47
C SER A 158 -83.97 1.88 -40.23
N ARG A 159 -83.78 1.12 -41.32
CA ARG A 159 -83.19 -0.22 -41.23
C ARG A 159 -81.80 -0.15 -40.61
N TYR A 160 -81.03 0.89 -40.94
CA TYR A 160 -79.69 1.09 -40.40
C TYR A 160 -79.71 1.17 -38.87
N SER A 161 -80.57 2.00 -38.28
CA SER A 161 -80.61 2.17 -36.82
C SER A 161 -81.11 0.94 -36.08
N LYS A 162 -82.04 0.17 -36.67
CA LYS A 162 -82.45 -1.14 -36.11
C LYS A 162 -81.29 -2.13 -36.07
N LEU A 163 -80.47 -2.18 -37.13
CA LEU A 163 -79.26 -3.01 -37.16
C LEU A 163 -78.20 -2.50 -36.19
N HIS A 164 -78.04 -1.19 -36.11
CA HIS A 164 -77.13 -0.53 -35.19
C HIS A 164 -77.46 -0.89 -33.73
N ALA A 165 -78.74 -0.89 -33.35
CA ALA A 165 -79.19 -1.28 -32.01
C ALA A 165 -78.82 -2.73 -31.64
N VAL A 166 -78.66 -3.61 -32.63
CA VAL A 166 -78.26 -5.01 -32.43
C VAL A 166 -76.75 -5.16 -32.38
N TYR A 167 -76.03 -4.61 -33.35
CA TYR A 167 -74.60 -4.87 -33.52
C TYR A 167 -73.70 -3.90 -32.75
N HIS A 168 -74.11 -2.65 -32.55
CA HIS A 168 -73.25 -1.63 -31.94
C HIS A 168 -72.82 -1.98 -30.51
N PRO A 169 -73.69 -2.47 -29.60
CA PRO A 169 -73.24 -2.88 -28.26
C PRO A 169 -72.18 -3.98 -28.30
N LEU A 170 -72.28 -4.92 -29.24
CA LEU A 170 -71.35 -6.03 -29.41
C LEU A 170 -70.00 -5.54 -29.96
N MET A 171 -70.03 -4.70 -30.99
CA MET A 171 -68.83 -4.11 -31.60
C MET A 171 -68.11 -3.16 -30.65
N ARG A 172 -68.85 -2.33 -29.90
CA ARG A 172 -68.31 -1.46 -28.86
C ARG A 172 -67.62 -2.27 -27.76
N ALA A 173 -68.23 -3.39 -27.34
CA ALA A 173 -67.62 -4.29 -26.36
C ALA A 173 -66.36 -4.98 -26.92
N ALA A 174 -66.38 -5.41 -28.18
CA ALA A 174 -65.22 -6.02 -28.84
C ALA A 174 -64.05 -5.03 -28.95
N ALA A 175 -64.30 -3.80 -29.43
CA ALA A 175 -63.29 -2.75 -29.53
C ALA A 175 -62.66 -2.43 -28.15
N ALA A 176 -63.49 -2.25 -27.12
CA ALA A 176 -63.02 -1.99 -25.76
C ALA A 176 -62.24 -3.16 -25.14
N THR A 177 -62.59 -4.40 -25.48
CA THR A 177 -61.92 -5.61 -24.95
C THR A 177 -60.52 -5.77 -25.54
N VAL A 178 -60.38 -5.48 -26.84
CA VAL A 178 -59.08 -5.55 -27.55
C VAL A 178 -58.22 -4.31 -27.31
N GLY A 179 -58.83 -3.19 -26.92
CA GLY A 179 -58.13 -1.93 -26.68
C GLY A 179 -57.87 -1.13 -27.96
N PHE A 180 -58.79 -1.18 -28.93
CA PHE A 180 -58.80 -0.28 -30.08
C PHE A 180 -59.54 1.01 -29.73
N ASP A 181 -59.04 2.16 -30.21
CA ASP A 181 -59.68 3.46 -29.98
C ASP A 181 -61.02 3.50 -30.72
N ASP A 182 -61.01 3.14 -32.00
CA ASP A 182 -62.20 2.99 -32.83
C ASP A 182 -62.11 1.71 -33.68
N PHE A 183 -63.28 1.22 -34.07
CA PHE A 183 -63.47 0.02 -34.85
C PHE A 183 -64.48 0.30 -35.97
N MET A 184 -64.06 0.04 -37.20
CA MET A 184 -64.79 0.48 -38.39
C MET A 184 -64.96 -0.68 -39.38
N ILE A 185 -65.97 -0.55 -40.23
CA ILE A 185 -66.17 -1.45 -41.37
C ILE A 185 -66.25 -0.60 -42.63
N ALA A 186 -65.38 -0.88 -43.60
CA ALA A 186 -65.48 -0.34 -44.95
C ALA A 186 -66.13 -1.35 -45.89
N ASP A 187 -66.97 -0.88 -46.80
CA ASP A 187 -67.40 -1.66 -47.96
C ASP A 187 -66.22 -1.83 -48.93
N ALA A 188 -65.92 -3.07 -49.32
CA ALA A 188 -64.72 -3.38 -50.10
C ALA A 188 -64.73 -2.77 -51.52
N LYS A 189 -65.92 -2.52 -52.08
CA LYS A 189 -66.07 -2.02 -53.46
C LYS A 189 -66.05 -0.50 -53.53
N SER A 190 -66.80 0.16 -52.66
CA SER A 190 -66.98 1.62 -52.66
C SER A 190 -65.98 2.36 -51.77
N GLY A 191 -65.34 1.65 -50.83
CA GLY A 191 -64.47 2.25 -49.83
C GLY A 191 -65.24 3.10 -48.80
N ARG A 192 -66.57 3.00 -48.73
CA ARG A 192 -67.37 3.75 -47.76
C ARG A 192 -67.26 3.10 -46.38
N LEU A 193 -67.01 3.90 -45.34
CA LEU A 193 -67.03 3.48 -43.94
C LEU A 193 -68.48 3.30 -43.49
N ILE A 194 -69.05 2.13 -43.76
CA ILE A 194 -70.46 1.81 -43.50
C ILE A 194 -70.79 1.69 -42.01
N TYR A 195 -69.78 1.61 -41.14
CA TYR A 195 -69.92 1.53 -39.68
C TYR A 195 -68.67 2.07 -38.98
N THR A 196 -68.83 2.80 -37.87
CA THR A 196 -67.77 3.14 -36.90
C THR A 196 -68.35 3.08 -35.47
N VAL A 197 -67.50 2.74 -34.48
CA VAL A 197 -67.92 2.71 -33.07
C VAL A 197 -68.05 4.13 -32.55
N ASP A 198 -67.00 4.93 -32.71
CA ASP A 198 -66.89 6.26 -32.09
C ASP A 198 -67.70 7.35 -32.79
N LYS A 199 -68.08 7.15 -34.06
CA LYS A 199 -68.91 8.07 -34.86
C LYS A 199 -68.26 9.45 -34.98
N GLU A 200 -67.00 9.47 -35.39
CA GLU A 200 -66.33 10.69 -35.80
C GLU A 200 -66.70 11.08 -37.25
N VAL A 201 -66.15 12.20 -37.73
CA VAL A 201 -66.50 12.79 -39.04
C VAL A 201 -66.16 11.91 -40.25
N ASP A 202 -65.39 10.84 -40.04
CA ASP A 202 -65.13 9.76 -41.00
C ASP A 202 -66.29 8.75 -41.10
N PHE A 203 -67.21 8.73 -40.13
CA PHE A 203 -68.40 7.88 -40.19
C PHE A 203 -69.19 8.15 -41.47
N ALA A 204 -69.46 7.08 -42.24
CA ALA A 204 -70.11 7.11 -43.54
C ALA A 204 -69.32 7.82 -44.66
N ALA A 205 -68.11 8.32 -44.40
CA ALA A 205 -67.26 8.91 -45.40
C ALA A 205 -66.65 7.85 -46.34
N SER A 206 -66.18 8.28 -47.51
CA SER A 206 -65.50 7.41 -48.46
C SER A 206 -63.98 7.51 -48.32
N THR A 207 -63.30 6.36 -48.35
CA THR A 207 -61.85 6.27 -48.44
C THR A 207 -61.35 6.33 -49.88
N HIS A 208 -62.24 6.21 -50.88
CA HIS A 208 -61.88 6.35 -52.30
C HIS A 208 -62.08 7.79 -52.81
N ARG A 209 -62.94 8.58 -52.17
CA ARG A 209 -63.33 9.94 -52.61
C ARG A 209 -63.51 10.86 -51.41
N GLY A 210 -63.41 12.16 -51.62
CA GLY A 210 -63.58 13.15 -50.54
C GLY A 210 -62.29 13.41 -49.75
N PRO A 211 -62.39 13.93 -48.52
CA PRO A 211 -61.24 14.44 -47.75
C PRO A 211 -60.27 13.36 -47.30
N TYR A 212 -60.75 12.14 -47.08
CA TYR A 212 -59.93 11.07 -46.47
C TYR A 212 -59.26 10.14 -47.49
N ARG A 213 -59.34 10.43 -48.79
CA ARG A 213 -58.82 9.55 -49.84
C ARG A 213 -57.30 9.32 -49.82
N THR A 214 -56.55 10.25 -49.23
CA THR A 214 -55.08 10.18 -49.10
C THR A 214 -54.64 9.84 -47.68
N SER A 215 -55.57 9.44 -46.81
CA SER A 215 -55.27 9.07 -45.44
C SER A 215 -54.66 7.66 -45.35
N ASN A 216 -54.04 7.36 -44.23
CA ASN A 216 -53.55 6.02 -43.93
C ASN A 216 -54.69 5.00 -43.73
N VAL A 217 -55.88 5.39 -43.22
CA VAL A 217 -57.04 4.47 -43.24
C VAL A 217 -57.46 4.09 -44.65
N ALA A 218 -57.40 5.02 -45.61
CA ALA A 218 -57.70 4.72 -47.01
C ALA A 218 -56.68 3.76 -47.63
N ALA A 219 -55.40 3.92 -47.30
CA ALA A 219 -54.34 3.00 -47.72
C ALA A 219 -54.55 1.60 -47.11
N ALA A 220 -54.90 1.50 -45.82
CA ALA A 220 -55.20 0.25 -45.15
C ALA A 220 -56.37 -0.50 -45.81
N VAL A 221 -57.46 0.22 -46.11
CA VAL A 221 -58.64 -0.33 -46.81
C VAL A 221 -58.26 -0.81 -48.21
N ALA A 222 -57.56 0.01 -48.99
CA ALA A 222 -57.20 -0.33 -50.36
C ALA A 222 -56.32 -1.60 -50.43
N ARG A 223 -55.33 -1.74 -49.53
CA ARG A 223 -54.46 -2.93 -49.49
C ARG A 223 -55.22 -4.19 -49.08
N CYS A 224 -56.08 -4.09 -48.06
CA CYS A 224 -56.78 -5.26 -47.54
C CYS A 224 -57.99 -5.68 -48.37
N ALA A 225 -58.70 -4.74 -48.99
CA ALA A 225 -59.81 -5.06 -49.90
C ALA A 225 -59.37 -5.90 -51.10
N GLY A 226 -58.10 -5.76 -51.53
CA GLY A 226 -57.51 -6.55 -52.61
C GLY A 226 -57.01 -7.94 -52.20
N SER A 227 -57.06 -8.30 -50.91
CA SER A 227 -56.54 -9.57 -50.40
C SER A 227 -57.66 -10.57 -50.12
N ALA A 228 -57.68 -11.66 -50.88
CA ALA A 228 -58.58 -12.79 -50.62
C ALA A 228 -58.05 -13.75 -49.54
N ASP A 229 -56.92 -13.43 -48.91
CA ASP A 229 -56.35 -14.22 -47.82
C ASP A 229 -57.00 -13.87 -46.48
N ARG A 230 -57.66 -14.85 -45.86
CA ARG A 230 -58.27 -14.74 -44.52
C ARG A 230 -57.26 -14.50 -43.40
N SER A 231 -55.96 -14.67 -43.68
CA SER A 231 -54.88 -14.37 -42.75
C SER A 231 -54.27 -12.99 -42.94
N ALA A 232 -54.65 -12.27 -43.99
CA ALA A 232 -54.08 -10.97 -44.27
C ALA A 232 -54.51 -9.94 -43.23
N VAL A 233 -53.54 -9.17 -42.75
CA VAL A 233 -53.76 -7.97 -41.97
C VAL A 233 -52.83 -6.89 -42.50
N CYS A 234 -53.39 -5.72 -42.80
CA CYS A 234 -52.70 -4.59 -43.39
C CYS A 234 -52.49 -3.53 -42.31
N LEU A 235 -51.26 -3.39 -41.82
CA LEU A 235 -50.87 -2.34 -40.87
C LEU A 235 -50.32 -1.13 -41.62
N GLU A 236 -50.91 0.03 -41.41
CA GLU A 236 -50.37 1.32 -41.85
C GLU A 236 -49.77 2.07 -40.65
N ASP A 237 -48.62 2.70 -40.90
CA ASP A 237 -47.92 3.51 -39.91
C ASP A 237 -48.74 4.75 -39.50
N PHE A 238 -48.31 5.39 -38.42
CA PHE A 238 -48.87 6.61 -37.90
C PHE A 238 -48.87 7.74 -38.94
N ALA A 239 -50.02 8.40 -39.08
CA ALA A 239 -50.16 9.67 -39.76
C ALA A 239 -51.08 10.59 -38.93
N HIS A 240 -50.99 11.90 -39.14
CA HIS A 240 -51.95 12.83 -38.54
C HIS A 240 -53.34 12.56 -39.11
N PHE A 241 -54.30 12.19 -38.26
CA PHE A 241 -55.64 11.81 -38.69
C PHE A 241 -56.66 12.86 -38.27
N ALA A 242 -57.19 13.61 -39.25
CA ALA A 242 -58.10 14.73 -38.98
C ALA A 242 -59.35 14.36 -38.15
N PRO A 243 -60.02 13.22 -38.39
CA PRO A 243 -61.17 12.83 -37.56
C PRO A 243 -60.83 12.63 -36.07
N ALA A 244 -59.60 12.25 -35.74
CA ALA A 244 -59.08 12.18 -34.37
C ALA A 244 -58.35 13.48 -33.96
N SER A 245 -58.87 14.64 -34.35
CA SER A 245 -58.30 15.95 -34.04
C SER A 245 -56.83 16.13 -34.45
N GLY A 246 -56.40 15.37 -35.47
CA GLY A 246 -55.02 15.33 -35.97
C GLY A 246 -54.03 14.58 -35.07
N GLU A 247 -54.49 13.79 -34.11
CA GLU A 247 -53.62 12.92 -33.33
C GLU A 247 -52.90 11.90 -34.23
N PRO A 248 -51.63 11.56 -33.93
CA PRO A 248 -50.93 10.47 -34.62
C PRO A 248 -51.71 9.17 -34.47
N THR A 249 -52.24 8.69 -35.59
CA THR A 249 -53.08 7.49 -35.60
C THR A 249 -52.53 6.46 -36.58
N ALA A 250 -52.41 5.21 -36.15
CA ALA A 250 -52.09 4.07 -37.01
C ALA A 250 -53.35 3.24 -37.25
N PHE A 251 -53.41 2.54 -38.38
CA PHE A 251 -54.57 1.71 -38.72
C PHE A 251 -54.15 0.28 -39.04
N MET A 252 -54.91 -0.66 -38.50
CA MET A 252 -54.79 -2.07 -38.83
C MET A 252 -56.09 -2.53 -39.49
N ALA A 253 -55.99 -3.20 -40.63
CA ALA A 253 -57.14 -3.65 -41.39
C ALA A 253 -57.09 -5.16 -41.67
N ALA A 254 -58.25 -5.82 -41.76
CA ALA A 254 -58.38 -7.22 -42.12
C ALA A 254 -59.57 -7.41 -43.08
N PRO A 255 -59.45 -8.25 -44.13
CA PRO A 255 -60.55 -8.47 -45.06
C PRO A 255 -61.69 -9.27 -44.42
N VAL A 256 -62.92 -8.81 -44.61
CA VAL A 256 -64.13 -9.54 -44.25
C VAL A 256 -64.55 -10.37 -45.46
N ILE A 257 -64.40 -11.68 -45.35
CA ILE A 257 -64.60 -12.62 -46.47
C ILE A 257 -65.84 -13.48 -46.23
N ASP A 258 -66.72 -13.47 -47.22
CA ASP A 258 -67.94 -14.26 -47.24
C ASP A 258 -67.97 -15.12 -48.50
N GLU A 259 -68.13 -16.43 -48.34
CA GLU A 259 -68.11 -17.41 -49.44
C GLU A 259 -66.91 -17.27 -50.41
N GLY A 260 -65.76 -16.78 -49.90
CA GLY A 260 -64.54 -16.58 -50.70
C GLY A 260 -64.43 -15.22 -51.39
N VAL A 261 -65.43 -14.34 -51.23
CA VAL A 261 -65.44 -12.98 -51.75
C VAL A 261 -65.19 -11.99 -50.62
N VAL A 262 -64.29 -11.01 -50.85
CA VAL A 262 -64.09 -9.90 -49.91
C VAL A 262 -65.30 -8.97 -50.00
N ILE A 263 -66.14 -8.95 -48.97
CA ILE A 263 -67.36 -8.11 -48.92
C ILE A 263 -67.15 -6.80 -48.16
N GLY A 264 -66.10 -6.73 -47.34
CA GLY A 264 -65.75 -5.54 -46.58
C GLY A 264 -64.34 -5.63 -46.02
N VAL A 265 -63.93 -4.57 -45.32
CA VAL A 265 -62.67 -4.51 -44.59
C VAL A 265 -62.97 -4.05 -43.18
N LEU A 266 -62.57 -4.87 -42.21
CA LEU A 266 -62.62 -4.52 -40.81
C LEU A 266 -61.37 -3.71 -40.46
N ILE A 267 -61.54 -2.58 -39.80
CA ILE A 267 -60.47 -1.62 -39.51
C ILE A 267 -60.47 -1.36 -38.01
N ALA A 268 -59.28 -1.33 -37.43
CA ALA A 268 -59.02 -0.96 -36.07
C ALA A 268 -58.07 0.23 -36.02
N GLN A 269 -58.46 1.25 -35.27
CA GLN A 269 -57.61 2.39 -34.93
C GLN A 269 -56.69 2.02 -33.77
N VAL A 270 -55.38 2.16 -33.99
CA VAL A 270 -54.36 1.85 -32.99
C VAL A 270 -53.85 3.16 -32.40
N SER A 271 -54.02 3.30 -31.09
CA SER A 271 -53.60 4.48 -30.32
C SER A 271 -52.08 4.58 -30.22
N ASP A 272 -51.52 5.78 -30.38
CA ASP A 272 -50.12 6.05 -30.04
C ASP A 272 -49.88 5.94 -28.53
N ALA A 273 -50.90 6.25 -27.72
CA ALA A 273 -50.84 6.22 -26.26
C ALA A 273 -50.55 4.82 -25.70
N GLU A 274 -51.11 3.75 -26.29
CA GLU A 274 -50.84 2.37 -25.86
C GLU A 274 -49.41 1.95 -26.19
N ILE A 275 -48.92 2.31 -27.38
CA ILE A 275 -47.53 2.04 -27.77
C ILE A 275 -46.56 2.83 -26.89
N ASP A 276 -46.84 4.10 -26.65
CA ASP A 276 -46.08 4.94 -25.73
C ASP A 276 -46.04 4.32 -24.32
N ARG A 277 -47.18 3.80 -23.83
CA ARG A 277 -47.26 3.11 -22.54
C ARG A 277 -46.36 1.87 -22.48
N VAL A 278 -46.37 1.04 -23.51
CA VAL A 278 -45.54 -0.17 -23.60
C VAL A 278 -44.04 0.19 -23.62
N VAL A 279 -43.66 1.13 -24.48
CA VAL A 279 -42.25 1.54 -24.67
C VAL A 279 -41.71 2.23 -23.42
N THR A 280 -42.50 3.10 -22.79
CA THR A 280 -42.09 3.86 -21.59
C THR A 280 -42.27 3.07 -20.28
N GLY A 281 -42.92 1.91 -20.31
CA GLY A 281 -43.23 1.10 -19.12
C GLY A 281 -44.15 1.84 -18.14
N ASP A 282 -45.26 2.38 -18.66
CA ASP A 282 -46.14 3.31 -17.92
C ASP A 282 -45.40 4.54 -17.39
N ARG A 283 -44.37 5.02 -18.10
CA ARG A 283 -43.52 6.14 -17.66
C ARG A 283 -42.80 5.87 -16.33
N ARG A 284 -42.53 4.58 -16.00
CA ARG A 284 -41.81 4.15 -14.80
C ARG A 284 -40.38 3.73 -15.10
N TRP A 285 -39.64 4.54 -15.86
CA TRP A 285 -38.27 4.23 -16.35
C TRP A 285 -37.31 3.70 -15.27
N ARG A 286 -37.35 4.25 -14.05
CA ARG A 286 -36.50 3.78 -12.94
C ARG A 286 -36.80 2.33 -12.53
N HIS A 287 -38.07 1.96 -12.49
CA HIS A 287 -38.50 0.59 -12.16
C HIS A 287 -38.21 -0.40 -13.29
N GLU A 288 -38.19 0.10 -14.52
CA GLU A 288 -37.81 -0.64 -15.74
C GLU A 288 -36.29 -0.76 -15.92
N GLY A 289 -35.49 -0.26 -14.96
CA GLY A 289 -34.03 -0.40 -14.98
C GLY A 289 -33.29 0.61 -15.85
N PHE A 290 -33.92 1.71 -16.27
CA PHE A 290 -33.30 2.78 -17.06
C PHE A 290 -32.59 3.86 -16.22
N GLY A 291 -32.59 3.75 -14.89
CA GLY A 291 -31.95 4.75 -14.03
C GLY A 291 -32.61 6.12 -14.08
N ALA A 292 -31.86 7.17 -13.76
CA ALA A 292 -32.35 8.53 -13.60
C ALA A 292 -32.52 9.30 -14.92
N THR A 293 -31.75 8.97 -15.95
CA THR A 293 -31.73 9.64 -17.27
C THR A 293 -32.04 8.72 -18.43
N GLY A 294 -31.95 7.40 -18.23
CA GLY A 294 -32.18 6.47 -19.32
C GLY A 294 -33.64 6.40 -19.76
N GLU A 295 -33.82 5.98 -21.01
CA GLU A 295 -35.09 5.89 -21.68
C GLU A 295 -35.02 4.91 -22.87
N ALA A 296 -36.18 4.52 -23.38
CA ALA A 296 -36.34 3.89 -24.67
C ALA A 296 -37.39 4.65 -25.50
N TYR A 297 -37.19 4.70 -26.82
CA TYR A 297 -38.14 5.33 -27.74
C TYR A 297 -38.07 4.71 -29.14
N LEU A 298 -39.16 4.86 -29.88
CA LEU A 298 -39.34 4.37 -31.24
C LEU A 298 -39.14 5.47 -32.28
N VAL A 299 -38.54 5.12 -33.41
CA VAL A 299 -38.30 6.01 -34.55
C VAL A 299 -38.75 5.32 -35.84
N GLY A 300 -39.48 6.05 -36.69
CA GLY A 300 -39.92 5.58 -38.00
C GLY A 300 -38.89 5.83 -39.12
N PRO A 301 -39.16 5.37 -40.35
CA PRO A 301 -38.24 5.50 -41.48
C PRO A 301 -38.10 6.95 -41.98
N ASP A 302 -39.00 7.83 -41.57
CA ASP A 302 -38.96 9.28 -41.77
C ASP A 302 -38.08 10.01 -40.74
N HIS A 303 -37.41 9.26 -39.86
CA HIS A 303 -36.65 9.76 -38.72
C HIS A 303 -37.49 10.53 -37.69
N LEU A 304 -38.82 10.35 -37.69
CA LEU A 304 -39.70 10.97 -36.69
C LEU A 304 -40.05 9.97 -35.59
N LEU A 305 -40.31 10.48 -34.39
CA LEU A 305 -40.70 9.65 -33.26
C LEU A 305 -42.02 8.89 -33.51
N ARG A 306 -42.09 7.67 -32.98
CA ARG A 306 -43.31 6.85 -32.86
C ARG A 306 -43.73 6.60 -31.40
N SER A 307 -42.92 7.08 -30.46
CA SER A 307 -43.24 7.13 -29.02
C SER A 307 -42.59 8.36 -28.39
N GLY A 308 -43.18 8.90 -27.33
CA GLY A 308 -42.66 10.10 -26.68
C GLY A 308 -41.38 9.83 -25.87
N PRO A 309 -40.42 10.77 -25.85
CA PRO A 309 -39.23 10.65 -25.03
C PRO A 309 -39.56 10.97 -23.56
N ARG A 310 -38.78 10.42 -22.64
CA ARG A 310 -38.91 10.63 -21.19
C ARG A 310 -38.93 12.10 -20.79
N ALA A 311 -38.05 12.90 -21.39
CA ALA A 311 -37.94 14.33 -21.08
C ALA A 311 -39.24 15.09 -21.35
N PHE A 312 -40.01 14.70 -22.37
CA PHE A 312 -41.30 15.32 -22.69
C PHE A 312 -42.34 15.11 -21.57
N TYR A 313 -42.29 13.96 -20.88
CA TYR A 313 -43.22 13.64 -19.80
C TYR A 313 -42.77 14.12 -18.43
N GLU A 314 -41.49 14.03 -18.10
CA GLU A 314 -40.98 14.42 -16.78
C GLU A 314 -40.83 15.94 -16.62
N ASN A 315 -40.38 16.65 -17.65
CA ASN A 315 -40.18 18.10 -17.59
C ASN A 315 -40.27 18.76 -18.98
N ARG A 316 -41.48 19.17 -19.36
CA ARG A 316 -41.77 19.81 -20.64
C ARG A 316 -40.96 21.08 -20.90
N GLU A 317 -40.75 21.92 -19.89
CA GLU A 317 -40.00 23.17 -20.04
C GLU A 317 -38.54 22.89 -20.40
N ARG A 318 -37.90 21.98 -19.66
CA ARG A 318 -36.54 21.54 -19.96
C ARG A 318 -36.45 20.85 -21.32
N TYR A 319 -37.41 20.01 -21.66
CA TYR A 319 -37.47 19.36 -22.98
C TYR A 319 -37.47 20.38 -24.13
N PHE A 320 -38.33 21.41 -24.07
CA PHE A 320 -38.35 22.44 -25.10
C PHE A 320 -37.08 23.32 -25.10
N ALA A 321 -36.49 23.58 -23.94
CA ALA A 321 -35.22 24.29 -23.84
C ALA A 321 -34.07 23.49 -24.48
N ASP A 322 -34.01 22.18 -24.20
CA ASP A 322 -33.02 21.26 -24.77
C ASP A 322 -33.20 21.17 -26.30
N LEU A 323 -34.42 21.05 -26.82
CA LEU A 323 -34.66 21.08 -28.26
C LEU A 323 -34.18 22.38 -28.92
N LYS A 324 -34.53 23.54 -28.33
CA LYS A 324 -34.12 24.85 -28.85
C LYS A 324 -32.60 25.02 -28.83
N ALA A 325 -31.94 24.60 -27.75
CA ALA A 325 -30.49 24.68 -27.61
C ALA A 325 -29.74 23.82 -28.66
N ASN A 326 -30.38 22.75 -29.15
CA ASN A 326 -29.83 21.83 -30.14
C ASN A 326 -30.28 22.10 -31.57
N GLY A 327 -30.82 23.30 -31.84
CA GLY A 327 -31.14 23.75 -33.20
C GLY A 327 -32.42 23.13 -33.78
N ALA A 328 -33.32 22.59 -32.94
CA ALA A 328 -34.63 22.19 -33.42
C ALA A 328 -35.37 23.43 -33.98
N PRO A 329 -35.99 23.33 -35.18
CA PRO A 329 -36.72 24.44 -35.77
C PRO A 329 -37.83 24.97 -34.85
N GLU A 330 -38.05 26.28 -34.82
CA GLU A 330 -39.15 26.86 -34.03
C GLU A 330 -40.52 26.32 -34.49
N SER A 331 -40.66 25.97 -35.78
CA SER A 331 -41.85 25.31 -36.33
C SER A 331 -42.09 23.92 -35.75
N GLU A 332 -41.02 23.15 -35.47
CA GLU A 332 -41.11 21.84 -34.83
C GLU A 332 -41.60 22.00 -33.38
N ILE A 333 -40.95 22.88 -32.61
CA ILE A 333 -41.34 23.17 -31.22
C ILE A 333 -42.79 23.68 -31.14
N ALA A 334 -43.19 24.58 -32.06
CA ALA A 334 -44.56 25.08 -32.14
C ALA A 334 -45.56 23.95 -32.48
N ALA A 335 -45.21 23.07 -33.41
CA ALA A 335 -46.02 21.91 -33.75
C ALA A 335 -46.20 20.97 -32.55
N ILE A 336 -45.14 20.61 -31.83
CA ILE A 336 -45.23 19.76 -30.63
C ILE A 336 -46.17 20.39 -29.58
N ARG A 337 -46.11 21.72 -29.39
CA ARG A 337 -47.03 22.42 -28.47
C ARG A 337 -48.47 22.42 -28.97
N ARG A 338 -48.68 22.54 -30.27
CA ARG A 338 -50.01 22.62 -30.91
C ARG A 338 -50.73 21.27 -30.89
N PHE A 339 -50.02 20.20 -31.24
CA PHE A 339 -50.51 18.83 -31.23
C PHE A 339 -50.47 18.19 -29.84
N GLY A 340 -49.64 18.69 -28.93
CA GLY A 340 -49.54 18.15 -27.57
C GLY A 340 -48.76 16.84 -27.46
N THR A 341 -48.06 16.43 -28.53
CA THR A 341 -47.25 15.21 -28.61
C THR A 341 -46.02 15.45 -29.50
N PRO A 342 -44.87 14.81 -29.23
CA PRO A 342 -43.71 14.86 -30.12
C PRO A 342 -43.71 13.75 -31.19
N VAL A 343 -44.63 12.80 -31.11
CA VAL A 343 -44.81 11.72 -32.09
C VAL A 343 -45.17 12.31 -33.46
N LEU A 344 -44.55 11.81 -34.53
CA LEU A 344 -44.62 12.35 -35.91
C LEU A 344 -44.14 13.81 -36.08
N ILE A 345 -43.48 14.40 -35.09
CA ILE A 345 -43.04 15.80 -35.17
C ILE A 345 -41.56 15.93 -34.85
N GLN A 346 -41.10 15.37 -33.73
CA GLN A 346 -39.70 15.46 -33.34
C GLN A 346 -38.84 14.58 -34.24
N ARG A 347 -37.83 15.18 -34.86
CA ARG A 347 -36.84 14.46 -35.67
C ARG A 347 -35.73 13.87 -34.81
N ILE A 348 -35.44 12.60 -35.00
CA ILE A 348 -34.34 11.86 -34.38
C ILE A 348 -33.45 11.28 -35.48
N ASP A 349 -32.43 12.05 -35.85
CA ASP A 349 -31.47 11.67 -36.89
C ASP A 349 -30.08 11.46 -36.29
N THR A 350 -29.95 10.35 -35.56
CA THR A 350 -28.73 9.92 -34.88
C THR A 350 -28.10 8.72 -35.58
N LYS A 351 -26.82 8.45 -35.29
CA LYS A 351 -26.14 7.22 -35.73
C LYS A 351 -26.95 5.96 -35.36
N ALA A 352 -27.48 5.91 -34.14
CA ALA A 352 -28.28 4.78 -33.65
C ALA A 352 -29.57 4.57 -34.45
N SER A 353 -30.35 5.64 -34.68
CA SER A 353 -31.60 5.56 -35.46
C SER A 353 -31.32 5.20 -36.92
N GLN A 354 -30.29 5.76 -37.56
CA GLN A 354 -29.90 5.41 -38.92
C GLN A 354 -29.51 3.93 -39.04
N SER A 355 -28.65 3.43 -38.14
CA SER A 355 -28.22 2.03 -38.12
C SER A 355 -29.38 1.07 -37.88
N ALA A 356 -30.25 1.34 -36.92
CA ALA A 356 -31.40 0.50 -36.62
C ALA A 356 -32.41 0.46 -37.76
N LEU A 357 -32.72 1.60 -38.40
CA LEU A 357 -33.62 1.67 -39.57
C LEU A 357 -33.02 0.97 -40.80
N ALA A 358 -31.69 0.93 -40.91
CA ALA A 358 -30.98 0.12 -41.91
C ALA A 358 -30.98 -1.39 -41.59
N GLY A 359 -31.58 -1.80 -40.48
CA GLY A 359 -31.69 -3.21 -40.07
C GLY A 359 -30.49 -3.74 -39.28
N THR A 360 -29.63 -2.85 -38.76
CA THR A 360 -28.43 -3.23 -37.99
C THR A 360 -28.62 -2.97 -36.51
N GLU A 361 -28.30 -3.97 -35.69
CA GLU A 361 -28.24 -3.82 -34.23
C GLU A 361 -26.85 -3.37 -33.80
N GLY A 362 -26.77 -2.64 -32.70
CA GLY A 362 -25.49 -2.19 -32.19
C GLY A 362 -25.57 -1.46 -30.87
N THR A 363 -24.39 -1.17 -30.34
CA THR A 363 -24.20 -0.37 -29.13
C THR A 363 -23.07 0.63 -29.36
N GLY A 364 -23.10 1.72 -28.61
CA GLY A 364 -22.03 2.71 -28.64
C GLY A 364 -22.45 4.05 -28.06
N GLU A 365 -21.47 4.93 -27.91
CA GLU A 365 -21.71 6.31 -27.56
C GLU A 365 -22.22 7.10 -28.78
N ILE A 366 -23.28 7.87 -28.56
CA ILE A 366 -23.88 8.76 -29.53
C ILE A 366 -24.17 10.11 -28.87
N ILE A 367 -24.32 11.15 -29.69
CA ILE A 367 -24.97 12.38 -29.24
C ILE A 367 -26.48 12.17 -29.37
N GLY A 368 -27.18 12.18 -28.24
CA GLY A 368 -28.64 12.03 -28.21
C GLY A 368 -29.36 13.27 -28.76
N TYR A 369 -30.69 13.19 -28.87
CA TYR A 369 -31.52 14.31 -29.36
C TYR A 369 -31.46 15.58 -28.48
N ARG A 370 -30.99 15.45 -27.22
CA ARG A 370 -30.75 16.58 -26.31
C ARG A 370 -29.34 17.16 -26.42
N GLY A 371 -28.55 16.73 -27.41
CA GLY A 371 -27.15 17.19 -27.59
C GLY A 371 -26.17 16.69 -26.53
N VAL A 372 -26.62 15.85 -25.61
CA VAL A 372 -25.77 15.28 -24.56
C VAL A 372 -25.17 13.94 -25.03
N PRO A 373 -23.91 13.65 -24.69
CA PRO A 373 -23.33 12.33 -24.89
C PRO A 373 -24.11 11.27 -24.11
N THR A 374 -24.47 10.19 -24.80
CA THR A 374 -25.24 9.09 -24.25
C THR A 374 -24.70 7.76 -24.74
N LEU A 375 -24.69 6.76 -23.87
CA LEU A 375 -24.52 5.37 -24.28
C LEU A 375 -25.86 4.84 -24.78
N ALA A 376 -25.86 4.21 -25.94
CA ALA A 376 -27.09 3.70 -26.56
C ALA A 376 -26.93 2.25 -27.02
N SER A 377 -28.05 1.53 -27.03
CA SER A 377 -28.29 0.27 -27.72
C SER A 377 -29.44 0.47 -28.70
N TRP A 378 -29.31 -0.03 -29.92
CA TRP A 378 -30.29 0.16 -30.98
C TRP A 378 -30.51 -1.10 -31.79
N GLY A 379 -31.68 -1.21 -32.41
CA GLY A 379 -31.98 -2.25 -33.39
C GLY A 379 -33.38 -2.10 -34.00
N PRO A 380 -33.66 -2.81 -35.10
CA PRO A 380 -34.95 -2.80 -35.76
C PRO A 380 -36.00 -3.56 -34.94
N LEU A 381 -37.27 -3.28 -35.19
CA LEU A 381 -38.40 -4.10 -34.72
C LEU A 381 -38.94 -4.99 -35.83
N ALA A 382 -39.30 -6.23 -35.48
CA ALA A 382 -39.89 -7.20 -36.38
C ALA A 382 -41.43 -7.10 -36.40
N ILE A 383 -41.96 -5.97 -36.87
CA ILE A 383 -43.41 -5.75 -37.02
C ILE A 383 -43.78 -5.76 -38.51
N PRO A 384 -44.58 -6.73 -39.00
CA PRO A 384 -45.00 -6.76 -40.40
C PRO A 384 -45.72 -5.48 -40.82
N GLY A 385 -45.31 -4.88 -41.95
CA GLY A 385 -45.95 -3.70 -42.54
C GLY A 385 -45.30 -2.36 -42.18
N VAL A 386 -44.53 -2.28 -41.09
CA VAL A 386 -43.84 -1.05 -40.66
C VAL A 386 -42.36 -1.28 -40.43
N LYS A 387 -41.55 -0.24 -40.59
CA LYS A 387 -40.10 -0.28 -40.36
C LYS A 387 -39.72 0.68 -39.25
N TRP A 388 -39.70 0.18 -38.02
CA TRP A 388 -39.37 0.99 -36.84
C TRP A 388 -38.05 0.57 -36.23
N ALA A 389 -37.35 1.54 -35.68
CA ALA A 389 -36.17 1.38 -34.85
C ALA A 389 -36.54 1.59 -33.38
N LEU A 390 -35.97 0.77 -32.50
CA LEU A 390 -36.03 0.97 -31.06
C LEU A 390 -34.63 1.32 -30.55
N ILE A 391 -34.55 2.43 -29.81
CA ILE A 391 -33.32 2.91 -29.21
C ILE A 391 -33.52 2.95 -27.70
N ALA A 392 -32.63 2.30 -26.96
CA ALA A 392 -32.49 2.41 -25.52
C ALA A 392 -31.21 3.17 -25.21
N LYS A 393 -31.25 4.19 -24.36
CA LYS A 393 -30.08 5.01 -24.03
C LYS A 393 -30.04 5.44 -22.58
N ILE A 394 -28.87 5.87 -22.14
CA ILE A 394 -28.63 6.51 -20.83
C ILE A 394 -27.58 7.62 -21.00
N ASP A 395 -27.69 8.71 -20.24
CA ASP A 395 -26.69 9.78 -20.32
C ASP A 395 -25.32 9.27 -19.85
N SER A 396 -24.25 9.54 -20.61
CA SER A 396 -22.89 9.08 -20.28
C SER A 396 -22.46 9.57 -18.89
N ALA A 397 -22.91 10.76 -18.48
CA ALA A 397 -22.64 11.33 -17.17
C ALA A 397 -23.24 10.51 -16.01
N GLU A 398 -24.40 9.89 -16.19
CA GLU A 398 -24.99 8.97 -15.20
C GLU A 398 -24.29 7.60 -15.25
N ALA A 399 -24.15 7.05 -16.46
CA ALA A 399 -23.57 5.74 -16.70
C ALA A 399 -22.17 5.60 -16.07
N PHE A 400 -21.36 6.67 -16.15
CA PHE A 400 -19.98 6.67 -15.65
C PHE A 400 -19.82 7.20 -14.22
N VAL A 401 -20.89 7.52 -13.48
CA VAL A 401 -20.80 7.86 -12.04
C VAL A 401 -20.01 6.82 -11.23
N PRO A 402 -20.24 5.50 -11.40
CA PRO A 402 -19.47 4.48 -10.67
C PRO A 402 -17.98 4.53 -10.97
N ILE A 403 -17.60 4.87 -12.22
CA ILE A 403 -16.20 4.98 -12.65
C ILE A 403 -15.52 6.19 -12.00
N TYR A 404 -16.20 7.33 -11.92
CA TYR A 404 -15.65 8.50 -11.24
C TYR A 404 -15.44 8.26 -9.75
N ARG A 405 -16.32 7.50 -9.10
CA ARG A 405 -16.14 7.05 -7.70
C ARG A 405 -14.94 6.12 -7.58
N LEU A 406 -14.84 5.11 -8.43
CA LEU A 406 -13.72 4.18 -8.45
C LEU A 406 -12.38 4.90 -8.65
N ARG A 407 -12.32 5.86 -9.59
CA ARG A 407 -11.12 6.68 -9.82
C ARG A 407 -10.69 7.42 -8.55
N ARG A 408 -11.64 8.04 -7.85
CA ARG A 408 -11.37 8.76 -6.61
C ARG A 408 -10.88 7.80 -5.53
N ASP A 409 -11.53 6.66 -5.37
CA ASP A 409 -11.19 5.69 -4.32
C ASP A 409 -9.81 5.05 -4.59
N LEU A 410 -9.50 4.72 -5.85
CA LEU A 410 -8.16 4.28 -6.28
C LEU A 410 -7.10 5.36 -6.05
N ALA A 411 -7.41 6.63 -6.28
CA ALA A 411 -6.48 7.73 -6.02
C ALA A 411 -6.21 7.89 -4.51
N ILE A 412 -7.24 7.77 -3.66
CA ILE A 412 -7.10 7.83 -2.20
C ILE A 412 -6.27 6.64 -1.69
N VAL A 413 -6.64 5.42 -2.08
CA VAL A 413 -5.94 4.20 -1.66
C VAL A 413 -4.50 4.19 -2.18
N GLY A 414 -4.29 4.54 -3.45
CA GLY A 414 -2.95 4.66 -4.04
C GLY A 414 -2.09 5.73 -3.35
N GLY A 415 -2.69 6.88 -3.00
CA GLY A 415 -2.03 7.93 -2.23
C GLY A 415 -1.62 7.47 -0.82
N LEU A 416 -2.52 6.78 -0.11
CA LEU A 416 -2.23 6.20 1.21
C LEU A 416 -1.14 5.12 1.12
N ALA A 417 -1.21 4.22 0.14
CA ALA A 417 -0.20 3.20 -0.09
C ALA A 417 1.18 3.82 -0.38
N LEU A 418 1.22 4.88 -1.20
CA LEU A 418 2.45 5.61 -1.48
C LEU A 418 3.04 6.27 -0.21
N LEU A 419 2.19 6.88 0.62
CA LEU A 419 2.63 7.43 1.91
C LEU A 419 3.23 6.34 2.81
N VAL A 420 2.60 5.17 2.88
CA VAL A 420 3.12 4.02 3.66
C VAL A 420 4.47 3.54 3.10
N VAL A 421 4.61 3.40 1.78
CA VAL A 421 5.88 3.04 1.13
C VAL A 421 6.98 4.06 1.43
N ILE A 422 6.67 5.36 1.39
CA ILE A 422 7.64 6.41 1.73
C ILE A 422 7.99 6.36 3.23
N ALA A 423 7.01 6.21 4.11
CA ALA A 423 7.24 6.19 5.56
C ALA A 423 8.06 4.97 5.97
N THR A 424 7.71 3.78 5.47
CA THR A 424 8.44 2.54 5.72
C THR A 424 9.83 2.57 5.10
N GLY A 425 9.98 3.06 3.87
CA GLY A 425 11.29 3.25 3.25
C GLY A 425 12.19 4.21 4.05
N GLY A 426 11.61 5.31 4.55
CA GLY A 426 12.30 6.27 5.42
C GLY A 426 12.68 5.68 6.79
N TRP A 427 11.77 4.93 7.42
CA TRP A 427 12.02 4.23 8.68
C TRP A 427 13.11 3.17 8.53
N LEU A 428 13.00 2.29 7.54
CA LEU A 428 13.96 1.22 7.28
C LEU A 428 15.35 1.77 6.91
N SER A 429 15.40 2.84 6.11
CA SER A 429 16.64 3.56 5.80
C SER A 429 17.33 4.08 7.07
N ARG A 430 16.57 4.68 8.00
CA ARG A 430 17.13 5.15 9.28
C ARG A 430 17.55 3.99 10.19
N ALA A 431 16.73 2.95 10.30
CA ALA A 431 16.97 1.79 11.15
C ALA A 431 18.26 1.04 10.76
N LEU A 432 18.53 0.91 9.45
CA LEU A 432 19.70 0.16 8.95
C LEU A 432 20.95 1.04 8.72
N LEU A 433 20.82 2.23 8.11
CA LEU A 433 22.01 3.05 7.82
C LEU A 433 22.60 3.73 9.06
N GLY A 434 21.80 4.03 10.08
CA GLY A 434 22.26 4.72 11.28
C GLY A 434 23.37 3.94 12.02
N PRO A 435 23.09 2.72 12.50
CA PRO A 435 24.06 1.89 13.20
C PRO A 435 25.30 1.58 12.35
N LEU A 436 25.13 1.32 11.04
CA LEU A 436 26.26 1.07 10.13
C LEU A 436 27.20 2.28 9.98
N ARG A 437 26.66 3.50 9.97
CA ARG A 437 27.48 4.73 9.95
C ARG A 437 28.26 4.90 11.24
N GLU A 438 27.64 4.65 12.39
CA GLU A 438 28.30 4.71 13.70
C GLU A 438 29.42 3.67 13.82
N LEU A 439 29.16 2.43 13.40
CA LEU A 439 30.15 1.38 13.37
C LEU A 439 31.33 1.75 12.47
N THR A 440 31.05 2.24 11.26
CA THR A 440 32.10 2.68 10.32
C THR A 440 32.95 3.81 10.92
N ALA A 441 32.34 4.74 11.64
CA ALA A 441 33.05 5.81 12.33
C ALA A 441 33.89 5.27 13.51
N GLY A 442 33.36 4.31 14.27
CA GLY A 442 34.07 3.62 15.34
C GLY A 442 35.35 2.92 14.86
N VAL A 443 35.23 2.12 13.80
CA VAL A 443 36.35 1.42 13.16
C VAL A 443 37.42 2.41 12.70
N LYS A 444 37.04 3.53 12.07
CA LYS A 444 38.00 4.56 11.65
C LYS A 444 38.75 5.21 12.82
N ARG A 445 38.09 5.46 13.95
CA ARG A 445 38.73 6.02 15.15
C ARG A 445 39.70 5.03 15.78
N PHE A 446 39.33 3.75 15.84
CA PHE A 446 40.20 2.69 16.34
C PHE A 446 41.44 2.52 15.46
N ALA A 447 41.28 2.49 14.13
CA ALA A 447 42.40 2.42 13.19
C ALA A 447 43.35 3.63 13.27
N ALA A 448 42.87 4.77 13.77
CA ALA A 448 43.67 5.98 13.99
C ALA A 448 44.42 5.98 15.34
N GLY A 449 44.44 4.86 16.07
CA GLY A 449 45.19 4.72 17.34
C GLY A 449 44.40 5.05 18.60
N ASN A 450 43.09 5.32 18.51
CA ASN A 450 42.24 5.47 19.68
C ASN A 450 41.72 4.11 20.15
N TYR A 451 42.47 3.46 21.02
CA TYR A 451 42.14 2.14 21.58
C TYR A 451 41.03 2.17 22.66
N ASP A 452 40.44 3.34 22.94
CA ASP A 452 39.24 3.48 23.77
C ASP A 452 37.96 3.66 22.92
N ALA A 453 38.07 3.64 21.60
CA ALA A 453 36.95 3.88 20.70
C ALA A 453 35.92 2.74 20.72
N LYS A 454 34.88 2.88 21.55
CA LYS A 454 33.70 1.99 21.54
C LYS A 454 32.58 2.51 20.64
N VAL A 455 31.77 1.59 20.13
CA VAL A 455 30.52 1.88 19.39
C VAL A 455 29.31 1.48 20.22
N THR A 456 28.23 2.24 20.11
CA THR A 456 26.99 1.93 20.85
C THR A 456 26.24 0.82 20.14
N VAL A 457 25.87 -0.23 20.86
CA VAL A 457 25.05 -1.33 20.33
C VAL A 457 23.58 -0.93 20.47
N ARG A 458 22.94 -0.58 19.35
CA ARG A 458 21.54 -0.10 19.33
C ARG A 458 20.53 -1.16 18.92
N THR A 459 20.97 -2.19 18.21
CA THR A 459 20.13 -3.25 17.64
C THR A 459 20.60 -4.60 18.17
N SER A 460 19.71 -5.59 18.16
CA SER A 460 19.99 -6.98 18.57
C SER A 460 20.11 -7.93 17.38
N ASP A 461 20.19 -7.37 16.17
CA ASP A 461 20.34 -8.08 14.90
C ASP A 461 21.83 -8.32 14.57
N GLU A 462 22.11 -8.75 13.33
CA GLU A 462 23.47 -8.98 12.84
C GLU A 462 24.35 -7.72 12.92
N ILE A 463 23.75 -6.53 12.78
CA ILE A 463 24.48 -5.25 12.91
C ILE A 463 24.85 -5.03 14.38
N GLY A 464 23.94 -5.36 15.30
CA GLY A 464 24.21 -5.36 16.74
C GLY A 464 25.33 -6.30 17.15
N GLN A 465 25.31 -7.53 16.62
CA GLN A 465 26.36 -8.51 16.85
C GLN A 465 27.72 -8.03 16.32
N LEU A 466 27.75 -7.37 15.17
CA LEU A 466 28.98 -6.80 14.61
C LEU A 466 29.53 -5.67 15.49
N CYS A 467 28.67 -4.81 16.04
CA CYS A 467 29.06 -3.79 17.02
C CYS A 467 29.61 -4.41 18.31
N LEU A 468 29.02 -5.49 18.81
CA LEU A 468 29.50 -6.23 19.98
C LEU A 468 30.87 -6.87 19.73
N ALA A 469 31.02 -7.56 18.59
CA ALA A 469 32.29 -8.18 18.20
C ALA A 469 33.41 -7.15 18.07
N PHE A 470 33.12 -5.99 17.47
CA PHE A 470 34.07 -4.87 17.41
C PHE A 470 34.49 -4.38 18.80
N ASN A 471 33.54 -4.15 19.71
CA ASN A 471 33.86 -3.72 21.08
C ASN A 471 34.68 -4.78 21.85
N GLY A 472 34.38 -6.07 21.69
CA GLY A 472 35.13 -7.15 22.32
C GLY A 472 36.59 -7.22 21.87
N MET A 473 36.85 -7.01 20.57
CA MET A 473 38.21 -6.92 20.03
C MET A 473 38.99 -5.74 20.62
N VAL A 474 38.34 -4.59 20.84
CA VAL A 474 38.96 -3.42 21.48
C VAL A 474 39.40 -3.74 22.92
N ASP A 475 38.57 -4.46 23.68
CA ASP A 475 38.86 -4.81 25.07
C ASP A 475 40.01 -5.83 25.21
N GLU A 476 40.08 -6.87 24.37
CA GLU A 476 41.13 -7.90 24.44
C GLU A 476 42.54 -7.35 24.16
N LEU A 477 42.66 -6.40 23.23
CA LEU A 477 43.94 -5.79 22.88
C LEU A 477 44.48 -4.89 24.00
N ARG A 478 43.60 -4.27 24.78
CA ARG A 478 43.99 -3.46 25.94
C ARG A 478 44.58 -4.33 27.05
N GLU A 479 43.98 -5.47 27.34
CA GLU A 479 44.41 -6.37 28.43
C GLU A 479 45.82 -6.93 28.19
N LYS A 480 46.14 -7.35 26.95
CA LYS A 480 47.48 -7.85 26.59
C LYS A 480 48.60 -6.82 26.78
N SER A 481 48.31 -5.53 26.60
CA SER A 481 49.32 -4.48 26.76
C SER A 481 49.74 -4.27 28.22
N ALA A 482 48.84 -4.47 29.18
CA ALA A 482 49.11 -4.28 30.61
C ALA A 482 49.96 -5.40 31.25
N VAL A 483 49.82 -6.64 30.77
CA VAL A 483 50.54 -7.81 31.33
C VAL A 483 52.05 -7.76 31.06
N ILE A 484 52.46 -7.16 29.93
CA ILE A 484 53.87 -7.09 29.52
C ILE A 484 54.69 -6.20 30.46
N GLU A 485 54.07 -5.15 31.01
CA GLU A 485 54.76 -4.16 31.85
C GLU A 485 55.10 -4.70 33.25
N SER A 486 54.26 -5.60 33.78
CA SER A 486 54.45 -6.20 35.12
C SER A 486 55.64 -7.15 35.21
N LYS A 487 55.99 -7.88 34.14
CA LYS A 487 57.06 -8.90 34.20
C LYS A 487 58.48 -8.35 34.28
N ASN A 488 58.70 -7.10 33.89
CA ASN A 488 60.06 -6.53 33.88
C ASN A 488 60.55 -6.12 35.27
N ARG A 489 59.65 -5.85 36.22
CA ARG A 489 60.01 -5.34 37.55
C ARG A 489 60.55 -6.41 38.50
N GLU A 490 60.12 -7.66 38.35
CA GLU A 490 60.48 -8.79 39.24
C GLU A 490 61.93 -9.29 39.04
N ASN A 491 62.54 -9.05 37.87
CA ASN A 491 63.90 -9.49 37.57
C ASN A 491 65.00 -8.62 38.24
N GLU A 492 64.69 -7.40 38.68
CA GLU A 492 65.70 -6.46 39.20
C GLU A 492 66.10 -6.71 40.67
N GLU A 493 65.20 -7.26 41.48
CA GLU A 493 65.42 -7.41 42.94
C GLU A 493 66.33 -8.60 43.30
N LEU A 494 66.38 -9.65 42.48
CA LEU A 494 67.14 -10.88 42.77
C LEU A 494 68.67 -10.73 42.58
N LEU A 495 69.13 -9.73 41.82
CA LEU A 495 70.55 -9.56 41.46
C LEU A 495 71.39 -8.91 42.57
N LEU A 496 70.78 -8.13 43.47
CA LEU A 496 71.46 -7.36 44.52
C LEU A 496 71.76 -8.17 45.79
N ASN A 497 71.21 -9.39 45.93
CA ASN A 497 71.41 -10.23 47.12
C ASN A 497 72.74 -11.04 47.11
N VAL A 498 73.48 -11.04 46.00
CA VAL A 498 74.67 -11.90 45.81
C VAL A 498 75.95 -11.08 45.58
N LEU A 499 75.82 -9.81 45.19
CA LEU A 499 76.96 -8.95 44.84
C LEU A 499 76.75 -7.55 45.42
N PRO A 500 77.81 -6.87 45.90
CA PRO A 500 77.72 -5.47 46.28
C PRO A 500 77.18 -4.63 45.11
N ALA A 501 76.29 -3.67 45.39
CA ALA A 501 75.60 -2.87 44.37
C ALA A 501 76.53 -2.24 43.30
N PRO A 502 77.74 -1.71 43.64
CA PRO A 502 78.69 -1.22 42.63
C PRO A 502 79.17 -2.29 41.64
N ILE A 503 79.31 -3.54 42.11
CA ILE A 503 79.78 -4.68 41.31
C ILE A 503 78.65 -5.25 40.45
N ALA A 504 77.42 -5.32 40.99
CA ALA A 504 76.22 -5.73 40.26
C ALA A 504 75.91 -4.81 39.06
N ASN A 505 76.11 -3.49 39.22
CA ASN A 505 75.94 -2.52 38.14
C ASN A 505 76.97 -2.69 37.02
N ARG A 506 78.23 -2.97 37.36
CA ARG A 506 79.30 -3.22 36.38
C ARG A 506 79.05 -4.48 35.55
N LEU A 507 78.56 -5.55 36.19
CA LEU A 507 78.12 -6.77 35.49
C LEU A 507 76.93 -6.51 34.54
N ARG A 508 75.93 -5.71 34.94
CA ARG A 508 74.83 -5.28 34.05
C ARG A 508 75.31 -4.43 32.88
N GLY A 509 76.34 -3.62 33.09
CA GLY A 509 77.03 -2.86 32.05
C GLY A 509 77.85 -3.71 31.08
N GLY A 510 77.87 -5.05 31.25
CA GLY A 510 78.55 -5.98 30.36
C GLY A 510 80.02 -6.28 30.73
N GLU A 511 80.50 -5.82 31.89
CA GLU A 511 81.87 -6.06 32.33
C GLU A 511 82.06 -7.52 32.80
N GLN A 512 82.89 -8.30 32.10
CA GLN A 512 83.05 -9.74 32.34
C GLN A 512 84.23 -10.14 33.25
N ARG A 513 85.16 -9.21 33.54
CA ARG A 513 86.38 -9.48 34.32
C ARG A 513 86.61 -8.37 35.35
N ILE A 514 85.98 -8.50 36.51
CA ILE A 514 86.11 -7.52 37.60
C ILE A 514 87.20 -7.99 38.56
N ALA A 515 88.33 -7.28 38.59
CA ALA A 515 89.43 -7.49 39.52
C ALA A 515 90.08 -6.13 39.84
N ASP A 516 89.93 -5.66 41.08
CA ASP A 516 90.35 -4.34 41.54
C ASP A 516 91.42 -4.50 42.63
N GLY A 517 92.50 -3.72 42.55
CA GLY A 517 93.55 -3.67 43.56
C GLY A 517 93.31 -2.54 44.57
N PHE A 518 93.36 -2.84 45.86
CA PHE A 518 93.22 -1.87 46.93
C PHE A 518 94.54 -1.78 47.70
N ALA A 519 95.14 -0.58 47.71
CA ALA A 519 96.45 -0.36 48.34
C ALA A 519 96.40 -0.51 49.87
N GLU A 520 95.25 -0.19 50.47
CA GLU A 520 95.11 -0.14 51.91
C GLU A 520 93.68 -0.50 52.34
N VAL A 521 93.54 -1.64 53.01
CA VAL A 521 92.27 -2.11 53.60
C VAL A 521 92.55 -2.72 54.96
N THR A 522 91.52 -2.93 55.78
CA THR A 522 91.63 -3.72 57.01
C THR A 522 90.74 -4.94 56.93
N VAL A 523 91.35 -6.11 57.10
CA VAL A 523 90.68 -7.42 57.06
C VAL A 523 90.59 -7.95 58.48
N ALA A 524 89.41 -8.47 58.84
CA ALA A 524 89.22 -9.23 60.06
C ALA A 524 88.77 -10.66 59.74
N PHE A 525 89.35 -11.60 60.48
CA PHE A 525 88.83 -12.94 60.64
C PHE A 525 88.35 -13.10 62.07
N ALA A 526 87.14 -13.61 62.24
CA ALA A 526 86.59 -13.92 63.55
C ALA A 526 86.12 -15.38 63.58
N ASP A 527 86.64 -16.16 64.53
CA ASP A 527 86.37 -17.60 64.64
C ASP A 527 85.82 -17.95 66.03
N LEU A 528 84.99 -18.98 66.10
CA LEU A 528 84.32 -19.41 67.32
C LEU A 528 85.14 -20.48 68.04
N VAL A 529 85.76 -20.11 69.15
CA VAL A 529 86.56 -21.04 69.95
C VAL A 529 85.65 -22.10 70.59
N GLY A 530 85.91 -23.36 70.26
CA GLY A 530 85.18 -24.51 70.80
C GLY A 530 83.96 -24.94 69.99
N PHE A 531 83.68 -24.28 68.86
CA PHE A 531 82.49 -24.56 68.04
C PHE A 531 82.50 -25.95 67.39
N THR A 532 83.66 -26.51 67.01
CA THR A 532 83.73 -27.89 66.50
C THR A 532 83.21 -28.92 67.51
N ALA A 533 83.50 -28.73 68.80
CA ALA A 533 82.97 -29.59 69.86
C ALA A 533 81.48 -29.35 70.06
N LEU A 534 81.06 -28.08 70.16
CA LEU A 534 79.65 -27.69 70.32
C LEU A 534 78.75 -28.23 69.20
N SER A 535 79.20 -28.12 67.94
CA SER A 535 78.45 -28.57 66.75
C SER A 535 78.35 -30.09 66.63
N SER A 536 79.26 -30.85 67.26
CA SER A 536 79.20 -32.31 67.30
C SER A 536 78.14 -32.83 68.29
N GLU A 537 77.73 -31.98 69.25
CA GLU A 537 76.76 -32.31 70.31
C GLU A 537 75.35 -31.74 70.04
N MET A 538 75.16 -31.03 68.91
CA MET A 538 73.90 -30.37 68.53
C MET A 538 73.30 -30.93 67.23
N PRO A 539 71.96 -30.97 67.08
CA PRO A 539 71.31 -31.30 65.83
C PRO A 539 71.69 -30.31 64.70
N PRO A 540 71.88 -30.75 63.45
CA PRO A 540 72.31 -29.87 62.35
C PRO A 540 71.44 -28.63 62.14
N GLN A 541 70.13 -28.72 62.34
CA GLN A 541 69.19 -27.60 62.22
C GLN A 541 69.38 -26.54 63.32
N GLU A 542 69.69 -26.98 64.54
CA GLU A 542 69.97 -26.08 65.67
C GLU A 542 71.33 -25.40 65.49
N VAL A 543 72.34 -26.13 64.99
CA VAL A 543 73.65 -25.56 64.64
C VAL A 543 73.50 -24.46 63.59
N VAL A 544 72.74 -24.71 62.52
CA VAL A 544 72.48 -23.72 61.48
C VAL A 544 71.69 -22.52 62.02
N THR A 545 70.68 -22.75 62.87
CA THR A 545 69.90 -21.66 63.48
C THR A 545 70.76 -20.78 64.39
N LEU A 546 71.61 -21.41 65.21
CA LEU A 546 72.53 -20.73 66.11
C LEU A 546 73.56 -19.88 65.33
N LEU A 547 74.17 -20.46 64.29
CA LEU A 547 75.11 -19.76 63.42
C LEU A 547 74.43 -18.64 62.63
N ASN A 548 73.26 -18.90 62.03
CA ASN A 548 72.55 -17.91 61.24
C ASN A 548 72.11 -16.72 62.09
N GLY A 549 71.64 -16.97 63.31
CA GLY A 549 71.32 -15.92 64.27
C GLY A 549 72.53 -15.05 64.63
N LEU A 550 73.68 -15.69 64.91
CA LEU A 550 74.91 -14.97 65.23
C LEU A 550 75.42 -14.14 64.04
N PHE A 551 75.51 -14.75 62.86
CA PHE A 551 76.01 -14.09 61.65
C PHE A 551 75.05 -13.01 61.14
N THR A 552 73.75 -13.12 61.36
CA THR A 552 72.80 -12.04 61.06
C THR A 552 73.12 -10.79 61.90
N ARG A 553 73.40 -10.95 63.20
CA ARG A 553 73.81 -9.83 64.05
C ARG A 553 75.18 -9.26 63.66
N PHE A 554 76.09 -10.10 63.18
CA PHE A 554 77.35 -9.63 62.59
C PHE A 554 77.12 -8.86 61.28
N ASP A 555 76.22 -9.33 60.41
CA ASP A 555 75.87 -8.66 59.15
C ASP A 555 75.23 -7.29 59.39
N GLU A 556 74.35 -7.19 60.39
CA GLU A 556 73.77 -5.91 60.85
C GLU A 556 74.86 -4.96 61.38
N ALA A 557 75.76 -5.46 62.24
CA ALA A 557 76.87 -4.66 62.75
C ALA A 557 77.86 -4.24 61.64
N ALA A 558 78.07 -5.08 60.63
CA ALA A 558 78.88 -4.77 59.47
C ALA A 558 78.23 -3.67 58.62
N HIS A 559 76.92 -3.79 58.36
CA HIS A 559 76.14 -2.78 57.63
C HIS A 559 76.21 -1.41 58.31
N ASP A 560 75.96 -1.35 59.62
CA ASP A 560 75.99 -0.11 60.43
C ASP A 560 77.36 0.60 60.35
N LEU A 561 78.45 -0.17 60.30
CA LEU A 561 79.82 0.35 60.30
C LEU A 561 80.39 0.56 58.89
N GLY A 562 79.65 0.20 57.84
CA GLY A 562 80.10 0.26 56.45
C GLY A 562 81.24 -0.72 56.17
N ILE A 563 81.07 -1.96 56.62
CA ILE A 563 82.00 -3.08 56.47
C ILE A 563 81.37 -4.08 55.51
N GLU A 564 82.17 -4.55 54.57
CA GLU A 564 81.73 -5.53 53.60
C GLU A 564 81.99 -6.94 54.13
N LYS A 565 80.93 -7.76 54.17
CA LYS A 565 81.05 -9.20 54.41
C LYS A 565 81.57 -9.85 53.15
N ILE A 566 82.66 -10.60 53.25
CA ILE A 566 83.20 -11.33 52.09
C ILE A 566 82.59 -12.72 52.02
N LYS A 567 82.75 -13.49 53.09
CA LYS A 567 82.24 -14.86 53.18
C LYS A 567 82.27 -15.36 54.61
N THR A 568 81.53 -16.44 54.83
CA THR A 568 81.67 -17.31 56.00
C THR A 568 82.47 -18.54 55.58
N VAL A 569 83.46 -18.94 56.37
CA VAL A 569 84.26 -20.15 56.15
C VAL A 569 84.05 -21.07 57.34
N GLY A 570 83.06 -21.96 57.24
CA GLY A 570 82.59 -22.71 58.40
C GLY A 570 81.97 -21.77 59.44
N ASP A 571 82.51 -21.79 60.64
CA ASP A 571 82.20 -20.93 61.78
C ASP A 571 83.00 -19.61 61.82
N ALA A 572 83.93 -19.43 60.88
CA ALA A 572 84.68 -18.20 60.74
C ALA A 572 83.91 -17.15 59.90
N TYR A 573 83.94 -15.91 60.36
CA TYR A 573 83.40 -14.73 59.68
C TYR A 573 84.55 -13.89 59.11
N MET A 574 84.54 -13.67 57.79
CA MET A 574 85.54 -12.86 57.11
C MET A 574 84.92 -11.56 56.61
N ALA A 575 85.48 -10.45 57.07
CA ALA A 575 85.02 -9.11 56.75
C ALA A 575 86.16 -8.18 56.39
N VAL A 576 85.86 -7.16 55.61
CA VAL A 576 86.83 -6.17 55.16
C VAL A 576 86.24 -4.77 55.21
N CYS A 577 87.07 -3.79 55.58
CA CYS A 577 86.74 -2.38 55.46
C CYS A 577 87.74 -1.70 54.53
N GLY A 578 87.26 -0.74 53.73
CA GLY A 578 88.06 -0.07 52.69
C GLY A 578 87.83 -0.58 51.26
N LEU A 579 86.84 -1.45 51.04
CA LEU A 579 86.38 -1.90 49.72
C LEU A 579 84.89 -2.30 49.75
N PRO A 580 84.17 -2.35 48.62
CA PRO A 580 84.61 -1.97 47.26
C PRO A 580 84.85 -0.46 47.11
N VAL A 581 84.41 0.35 48.08
CA VAL A 581 84.67 1.79 48.16
C VAL A 581 85.74 2.06 49.23
N PRO A 582 86.88 2.70 48.88
CA PRO A 582 87.90 3.07 49.86
C PRO A 582 87.38 4.05 50.92
N VAL A 583 87.72 3.82 52.19
CA VAL A 583 87.39 4.72 53.31
C VAL A 583 88.61 4.94 54.19
N ALA A 584 88.88 6.19 54.58
CA ALA A 584 90.13 6.56 55.28
C ALA A 584 90.24 5.96 56.69
N ASN A 585 89.12 5.83 57.42
CA ASN A 585 89.10 5.28 58.77
C ASN A 585 88.79 3.77 58.82
N HIS A 586 89.18 3.03 57.77
CA HIS A 586 88.89 1.60 57.62
C HIS A 586 89.39 0.74 58.79
N ALA A 587 90.57 1.04 59.35
CA ALA A 587 91.13 0.33 60.50
C ALA A 587 90.33 0.56 61.78
N GLU A 588 89.89 1.81 62.02
CA GLU A 588 89.07 2.17 63.19
C GLU A 588 87.71 1.46 63.14
N ARG A 589 87.03 1.52 61.99
CA ARG A 589 85.74 0.84 61.77
C ARG A 589 85.84 -0.66 62.03
N MET A 590 86.91 -1.29 61.53
CA MET A 590 87.11 -2.72 61.73
C MET A 590 87.40 -3.10 63.18
N VAL A 591 88.17 -2.29 63.92
CA VAL A 591 88.38 -2.54 65.36
C VAL A 591 87.07 -2.35 66.15
N ARG A 592 86.27 -1.32 65.83
CA ARG A 592 84.93 -1.15 66.43
C ARG A 592 84.01 -2.33 66.14
N MET A 593 84.06 -2.85 64.92
CA MET A 593 83.33 -4.06 64.55
C MET A 593 83.80 -5.26 65.36
N ALA A 594 85.10 -5.50 65.45
CA ALA A 594 85.64 -6.59 66.24
C ALA A 594 85.21 -6.51 67.72
N ILE A 595 85.19 -5.31 68.32
CA ILE A 595 84.65 -5.10 69.67
C ILE A 595 83.17 -5.49 69.72
N ARG A 596 82.36 -5.01 68.76
CA ARG A 596 80.93 -5.31 68.69
C ARG A 596 80.67 -6.80 68.46
N MET A 597 81.48 -7.48 67.66
CA MET A 597 81.38 -8.93 67.43
C MET A 597 81.64 -9.71 68.73
N VAL A 598 82.66 -9.34 69.52
CA VAL A 598 82.91 -9.99 70.81
C VAL A 598 81.72 -9.82 71.76
N HIS A 599 81.14 -8.62 71.84
CA HIS A 599 79.93 -8.36 72.65
C HIS A 599 78.72 -9.16 72.14
N ILE A 600 78.46 -9.13 70.83
CA ILE A 600 77.38 -9.90 70.19
C ILE A 600 77.56 -11.39 70.48
N THR A 601 78.79 -11.93 70.40
CA THR A 601 79.03 -13.35 70.73
C THR A 601 78.74 -13.64 72.19
N ARG A 602 79.14 -12.76 73.13
CA ARG A 602 78.86 -12.94 74.56
C ARG A 602 77.35 -12.91 74.84
N GLU A 603 76.61 -11.96 74.26
CA GLU A 603 75.15 -11.86 74.39
C GLU A 603 74.44 -13.07 73.77
N HIS A 604 74.83 -13.44 72.55
CA HIS A 604 74.25 -14.58 71.83
C HIS A 604 74.50 -15.92 72.55
N ALA A 605 75.70 -16.07 73.14
CA ALA A 605 76.06 -17.22 73.97
C ALA A 605 75.19 -17.31 75.23
N LEU A 606 74.91 -16.18 75.90
CA LEU A 606 74.02 -16.11 77.07
C LEU A 606 72.57 -16.45 76.71
N GLU A 607 72.05 -15.88 75.63
CA GLU A 607 70.67 -16.12 75.16
C GLU A 607 70.43 -17.59 74.84
N HIS A 608 71.39 -18.25 74.20
CA HIS A 608 71.28 -19.64 73.77
C HIS A 608 71.83 -20.64 74.80
N ARG A 609 72.30 -20.16 75.96
CA ARG A 609 72.86 -20.96 77.06
C ARG A 609 74.02 -21.87 76.63
N VAL A 610 74.88 -21.38 75.74
CA VAL A 610 76.06 -22.09 75.23
C VAL A 610 77.35 -21.37 75.64
N SER A 611 78.45 -22.10 75.79
CA SER A 611 79.77 -21.49 76.00
C SER A 611 80.45 -21.25 74.66
N MET A 612 80.40 -20.02 74.17
CA MET A 612 81.08 -19.60 72.94
C MET A 612 81.95 -18.38 73.20
N LYS A 613 83.19 -18.42 72.74
CA LYS A 613 84.12 -17.29 72.78
C LYS A 613 84.55 -16.95 71.37
N LEU A 614 84.65 -15.66 71.07
CA LEU A 614 85.14 -15.21 69.78
C LEU A 614 86.65 -14.98 69.85
N ARG A 615 87.34 -15.34 68.79
CA ARG A 615 88.72 -14.93 68.55
C ARG A 615 88.76 -14.08 67.31
N VAL A 616 89.36 -12.90 67.39
CA VAL A 616 89.42 -11.99 66.23
C VAL A 616 90.85 -11.64 65.90
N GLY A 617 91.22 -11.78 64.63
CA GLY A 617 92.50 -11.37 64.07
C GLY A 617 92.33 -10.28 63.05
N ILE A 618 93.07 -9.18 63.21
CA ILE A 618 92.95 -8.00 62.34
C ILE A 618 94.32 -7.64 61.76
N ASN A 619 94.36 -7.39 60.46
CA ASN A 619 95.52 -6.86 59.77
C ASN A 619 95.13 -5.80 58.75
N SER A 620 96.03 -4.83 58.53
CA SER A 620 95.88 -3.82 57.47
C SER A 620 96.99 -3.94 56.44
N GLY A 621 96.65 -3.72 55.17
CA GLY A 621 97.59 -3.79 54.05
C GLY A 621 96.89 -3.92 52.68
N PRO A 622 97.66 -4.12 51.60
CA PRO A 622 97.10 -4.22 50.25
C PRO A 622 96.41 -5.56 49.98
N VAL A 623 95.35 -5.54 49.16
CA VAL A 623 94.62 -6.73 48.66
C VAL A 623 94.18 -6.55 47.22
N VAL A 624 93.86 -7.67 46.55
CA VAL A 624 93.12 -7.70 45.28
C VAL A 624 91.74 -8.27 45.55
N ALA A 625 90.68 -7.61 45.10
CA ALA A 625 89.30 -8.07 45.19
C ALA A 625 88.71 -8.31 43.80
N GLY A 626 87.85 -9.30 43.62
CA GLY A 626 87.32 -9.60 42.28
C GLY A 626 86.19 -10.62 42.27
N VAL A 627 85.47 -10.66 41.13
CA VAL A 627 84.37 -11.61 40.90
C VAL A 627 84.85 -12.83 40.12
N ILE A 628 84.59 -14.02 40.65
CA ILE A 628 84.89 -15.31 40.00
C ILE A 628 83.60 -16.10 39.79
N GLY A 629 83.49 -16.79 38.65
CA GLY A 629 82.41 -17.71 38.31
C GLY A 629 81.56 -17.26 37.11
N LYS A 630 80.92 -18.22 36.41
CA LYS A 630 80.01 -17.96 35.27
C LYS A 630 78.53 -18.21 35.57
N SER A 631 78.24 -19.14 36.49
CA SER A 631 76.88 -19.53 36.89
C SER A 631 76.58 -19.21 38.35
N LYS A 632 77.61 -19.05 39.17
CA LYS A 632 77.53 -18.54 40.55
C LYS A 632 78.64 -17.50 40.70
N TYR A 633 78.28 -16.23 40.70
CA TYR A 633 79.24 -15.14 40.90
C TYR A 633 79.62 -15.07 42.39
N ILE A 634 80.92 -15.02 42.67
CA ILE A 634 81.46 -14.89 44.04
C ILE A 634 82.43 -13.71 44.03
N TYR A 635 82.25 -12.75 44.94
CA TYR A 635 83.19 -11.66 45.18
C TYR A 635 84.10 -12.03 46.36
N ASP A 636 85.43 -12.05 46.14
CA ASP A 636 86.40 -12.54 47.15
C ASP A 636 87.70 -11.72 47.15
N LEU A 637 88.57 -11.95 48.15
CA LEU A 637 89.82 -11.23 48.39
C LEU A 637 91.06 -12.14 48.33
N TRP A 638 92.13 -11.62 47.74
CA TRP A 638 93.44 -12.26 47.69
C TRP A 638 94.56 -11.30 48.09
N GLY A 639 95.49 -11.78 48.90
CA GLY A 639 96.67 -11.01 49.28
C GLY A 639 97.28 -11.50 50.58
N ASP A 640 98.54 -11.13 50.79
CA ASP A 640 99.27 -11.43 52.01
C ASP A 640 98.60 -10.85 53.26
N THR A 641 97.93 -9.70 53.10
CA THR A 641 97.14 -9.04 54.15
C THR A 641 96.04 -9.94 54.70
N VAL A 642 95.32 -10.64 53.82
CA VAL A 642 94.24 -11.57 54.17
C VAL A 642 94.78 -12.76 54.95
N ASN A 643 95.88 -13.35 54.45
CA ASN A 643 96.53 -14.47 55.11
C ASN A 643 97.02 -14.09 56.51
N LEU A 644 97.65 -12.92 56.66
CA LEU A 644 98.15 -12.48 57.96
C LEU A 644 97.00 -12.20 58.95
N ALA A 645 95.87 -11.63 58.50
CA ALA A 645 94.68 -11.47 59.35
C ALA A 645 94.15 -12.82 59.87
N SER A 646 94.03 -13.82 58.98
CA SER A 646 93.64 -15.19 59.35
C SER A 646 94.65 -15.85 60.31
N ARG A 647 95.96 -15.54 60.18
CA ARG A 647 96.98 -16.00 61.14
C ARG A 647 96.89 -15.29 62.49
N MET A 648 96.54 -14.00 62.50
CA MET A 648 96.30 -13.27 63.75
C MET A 648 95.09 -13.83 64.49
N GLU A 649 94.08 -14.29 63.75
CA GLU A 649 92.92 -14.95 64.32
C GLU A 649 93.37 -16.32 64.85
N SER A 650 93.84 -17.24 64.01
CA SER A 650 94.17 -18.61 64.45
C SER A 650 95.24 -18.70 65.55
N GLY A 651 96.16 -17.75 65.67
CA GLY A 651 97.12 -17.63 66.78
C GLY A 651 96.66 -16.78 67.97
N GLY A 652 95.49 -16.16 67.89
CA GLY A 652 94.88 -15.29 68.90
C GLY A 652 94.50 -16.00 70.20
N ILE A 653 94.30 -15.23 71.25
CA ILE A 653 93.81 -15.74 72.54
C ILE A 653 92.27 -15.73 72.52
N PRO A 654 91.59 -16.77 73.03
CA PRO A 654 90.13 -16.76 73.11
C PRO A 654 89.58 -15.54 73.85
N ASP A 655 88.48 -14.96 73.34
CA ASP A 655 87.82 -13.78 73.89
C ASP A 655 88.70 -12.51 73.87
N SER A 656 89.59 -12.42 72.87
CA SER A 656 90.45 -11.27 72.65
C SER A 656 90.53 -10.90 71.16
N ILE A 657 90.89 -9.64 70.90
CA ILE A 657 91.13 -9.12 69.56
C ILE A 657 92.63 -8.93 69.40
N GLN A 658 93.23 -9.69 68.49
CA GLN A 658 94.64 -9.62 68.17
C GLN A 658 94.85 -8.82 66.88
N VAL A 659 95.79 -7.87 66.92
CA VAL A 659 96.10 -7.01 65.79
C VAL A 659 97.59 -7.03 65.46
N THR A 660 97.92 -6.75 64.19
CA THR A 660 99.30 -6.58 63.71
C THR A 660 99.82 -5.16 63.93
N ARG A 661 101.13 -4.96 63.76
CA ARG A 661 101.80 -3.65 63.86
C ARG A 661 101.13 -2.54 63.03
N PRO A 662 100.79 -2.76 61.73
CA PRO A 662 100.11 -1.74 60.93
C PRO A 662 98.77 -1.26 61.48
N VAL A 663 98.04 -2.13 62.21
CA VAL A 663 96.78 -1.75 62.87
C VAL A 663 97.06 -0.98 64.16
N TYR A 664 98.01 -1.48 64.97
CA TYR A 664 98.43 -0.83 66.21
C TYR A 664 98.96 0.59 65.97
N GLU A 665 99.88 0.79 65.02
CA GLU A 665 100.48 2.10 64.75
C GLU A 665 99.44 3.16 64.37
N LYS A 666 98.39 2.76 63.63
CA LYS A 666 97.29 3.64 63.24
C LYS A 666 96.35 3.99 64.40
N LEU A 667 96.24 3.13 65.41
CA LEU A 667 95.15 3.18 66.38
C LEU A 667 95.59 3.30 67.84
N GLN A 668 96.90 3.25 68.14
CA GLN A 668 97.45 3.37 69.50
C GLN A 668 97.04 4.66 70.24
N GLY A 669 96.63 5.72 69.52
CA GLY A 669 96.10 6.96 70.11
C GLY A 669 94.59 6.95 70.39
N LEU A 670 93.84 5.97 69.85
CA LEU A 670 92.38 5.86 69.95
C LEU A 670 91.92 4.69 70.81
N PHE A 671 92.73 3.63 70.89
CA PHE A 671 92.42 2.42 71.65
C PHE A 671 93.60 1.97 72.51
N ALA A 672 93.30 1.30 73.62
CA ALA A 672 94.31 0.74 74.50
C ALA A 672 94.73 -0.66 74.03
N PHE A 673 96.03 -0.84 73.77
CA PHE A 673 96.62 -2.10 73.37
C PHE A 673 97.66 -2.58 74.38
N GLU A 674 97.76 -3.89 74.54
CA GLU A 674 98.79 -4.54 75.34
C GLU A 674 99.73 -5.33 74.41
N ALA A 675 101.04 -5.17 74.59
CA ALA A 675 102.03 -5.86 73.77
C ALA A 675 102.02 -7.37 74.11
N ARG A 676 101.72 -8.22 73.12
CA ARG A 676 101.83 -9.68 73.26
C ARG A 676 103.27 -10.17 73.07
N GLY A 677 104.10 -9.34 72.43
CA GLY A 677 105.44 -9.68 72.00
C GLY A 677 105.45 -10.36 70.63
N SER A 678 106.60 -10.95 70.29
CA SER A 678 106.81 -11.71 69.06
C SER A 678 106.12 -13.08 69.11
N ILE A 679 105.19 -13.33 68.19
CA ILE A 679 104.54 -14.63 67.98
C ILE A 679 105.08 -15.30 66.71
N GLU A 680 105.24 -16.63 66.74
CA GLU A 680 105.62 -17.42 65.58
C GLU A 680 104.43 -17.59 64.62
N VAL A 681 104.55 -17.08 63.41
CA VAL A 681 103.52 -17.17 62.36
C VAL A 681 104.01 -18.04 61.22
N LYS A 682 103.30 -19.16 60.98
CA LYS A 682 103.62 -20.12 59.91
C LYS A 682 103.74 -19.41 58.54
N GLY A 683 104.96 -19.42 57.98
CA GLY A 683 105.28 -18.82 56.69
C GLY A 683 105.71 -17.34 56.73
N LYS A 684 105.75 -16.71 57.91
CA LYS A 684 106.20 -15.32 58.13
C LYS A 684 107.33 -15.18 59.15
N GLY A 685 107.53 -16.19 60.00
CA GLY A 685 108.48 -16.15 61.11
C GLY A 685 107.92 -15.38 62.31
N SER A 686 108.81 -14.75 63.07
CA SER A 686 108.48 -13.94 64.24
C SER A 686 107.79 -12.62 63.85
N VAL A 687 106.51 -12.47 64.22
CA VAL A 687 105.69 -11.26 63.97
C VAL A 687 105.25 -10.68 65.31
N GLU A 688 105.39 -9.36 65.49
CA GLU A 688 104.86 -8.69 66.68
C GLU A 688 103.34 -8.58 66.63
N ALA A 689 102.70 -8.86 67.77
CA ALA A 689 101.26 -8.76 67.94
C ALA A 689 100.88 -7.94 69.17
N TRP A 690 99.71 -7.31 69.08
CA TRP A 690 99.08 -6.56 70.17
C TRP A 690 97.69 -7.11 70.44
N LEU A 691 97.30 -7.13 71.71
CA LEU A 691 95.95 -7.45 72.12
C LEU A 691 95.21 -6.15 72.44
N LEU A 692 94.00 -6.01 71.91
CA LEU A 692 93.12 -4.93 72.31
C LEU A 692 92.60 -5.18 73.73
N ARG A 693 92.66 -4.17 74.59
CA ARG A 693 92.03 -4.22 75.91
C ARG A 693 90.53 -3.95 75.77
N LEU A 694 89.74 -5.01 75.88
CA LEU A 694 88.27 -5.04 75.76
C LEU A 694 87.56 -4.43 76.97
#